data_AF-A0A1X6PH41-F1
#
_entry.id   AF-A0A1X6PH41-F1
#
_cell.length_a   1.000
_cell.length_b   1.000
_cell.length_c   1.000
_cell.angle_alpha   90.00
_cell.angle_beta   90.00
_cell.angle_gamma   90.00
#
_symmetry.space_group_name_H-M   'P 1'
#
loop_
_entity.id
_entity.type
_entity.pdbx_description
1 polymer ?
#
loop_
_entity_poly.entity_id
_entity_poly.type
_entity_poly.pdbx_seq_one_letter_code
_entity_poly.pdbx_strand_id
1 'polypeptide(L)'
;MASDKGDTALHWAAVGGHVAVMKVLLAAGADGTVGCAWTSTKTAWRPLHWAACGGQAPAVRILVEAGADVHAKDDFGCTALHEAGGSGRSEAVDALLVVGADVHAKSNDGWTALHEAGGSGRAEAFDALLAAGADVHAKNNHGLTALHRAGGSGRAEAVDALLAAGADVHAKTNHGTTALHEAGHSGRAEAVDTLLAAGADVHAQTNDGTTALHWAGGSGRAEAVDTLLAAGADVHAKTNHGTTALHEAGHSGRAEAVDTLLAAGADVHAKANDGWTALHWAGGSRIAEAVDTLLAAGADVHAKTNHGTTALHRACGSGRAEAVDALLAAGADVHAKANDGWTALHWAGGSRIAEAVDTLLAAGADVHAKTNHGTTAIHRACGSGRAEAVDALLAAGADVHAKNDFGWTALQKAGRSGRAEVVHTLLEAGADAVDALLAAGADVHAKTNDGLTALHRACGSGRAEAVDALLAAGADVHAKANDGTTALHWAGGSGRAKVVDALLEAGADVHAKTNGGWTALHWAGGSRIAEAVDTLLAAGADVHAEAHDGSTALHRAVKARDLGWWSGPLAPVTSLVAARADVNATDHDGWTALHFAVSRGATPVVDALLRFGADATPVCCAGETPLCIAVALGHRQIIDLLPPTHPANAVSTPALEAVKRKRVALLDNNRVRPFLHDADRTSKDRVLHVAARRADPTTVVALLHRRADVRSVNIADETPLASALSWYAKKLSAARDLAGVMAGRPDLHLRAVAEGRRPPPPRSDGLTPGAVSNAMRAQLEGWRRVVIALLHAGAVTKGLGRDGAKLCARVVASVPSLGPQQAVRLLCTRRLRAEAEARRAAAIEGQE
;
A
#
# COMPACT_ATOMS: atom_id res chain seq x y z
N MET A 1 33.81 23.83 -21.79
CA MET A 1 32.82 22.74 -21.93
C MET A 1 32.45 22.28 -20.53
N ALA A 2 31.20 21.88 -20.32
CA ALA A 2 30.75 21.28 -19.07
C ALA A 2 31.08 19.78 -19.05
N SER A 3 31.22 19.19 -17.87
CA SER A 3 31.31 17.73 -17.72
C SER A 3 29.94 17.07 -17.90
N ASP A 4 29.87 15.74 -17.87
CA ASP A 4 28.63 14.95 -17.86
C ASP A 4 27.70 15.30 -16.68
N LYS A 5 28.21 15.97 -15.64
CA LYS A 5 27.45 16.46 -14.47
C LYS A 5 27.11 17.95 -14.54
N GLY A 6 27.46 18.63 -15.64
CA GLY A 6 27.16 20.04 -15.86
C GLY A 6 28.14 21.03 -15.21
N ASP A 7 29.12 20.58 -14.44
CA ASP A 7 30.14 21.46 -13.84
C ASP A 7 31.14 21.96 -14.89
N THR A 8 31.63 23.18 -14.68
CA THR A 8 32.49 23.90 -15.63
C THR A 8 33.82 24.26 -14.98
N ALA A 9 34.82 24.63 -15.77
CA ALA A 9 36.10 25.14 -15.23
C ALA A 9 35.91 26.33 -14.27
N LEU A 10 34.84 27.13 -14.45
CA LEU A 10 34.51 28.24 -13.56
C LEU A 10 34.06 27.74 -12.18
N HIS A 11 33.34 26.61 -12.08
CA HIS A 11 32.94 26.00 -10.81
C HIS A 11 34.18 25.59 -9.99
N TRP A 12 35.12 24.87 -10.62
CA TRP A 12 36.38 24.45 -9.98
C TRP A 12 37.28 25.63 -9.60
N ALA A 13 37.37 26.64 -10.46
CA ALA A 13 38.11 27.86 -10.14
C ALA A 13 37.47 28.64 -8.98
N ALA A 14 36.13 28.63 -8.87
CA ALA A 14 35.37 29.30 -7.82
C ALA A 14 35.58 28.65 -6.43
N VAL A 15 35.48 27.33 -6.31
CA VAL A 15 35.70 26.64 -5.01
C VAL A 15 37.15 26.76 -4.54
N GLY A 16 38.11 26.78 -5.47
CA GLY A 16 39.55 26.92 -5.18
C GLY A 16 40.01 28.37 -4.97
N GLY A 17 39.16 29.36 -5.23
CA GLY A 17 39.52 30.79 -5.08
C GLY A 17 40.51 31.29 -6.13
N HIS A 18 40.59 30.66 -7.30
CA HIS A 18 41.54 31.00 -8.36
C HIS A 18 41.08 32.24 -9.15
N VAL A 19 41.08 33.39 -8.49
CA VAL A 19 40.61 34.70 -8.98
C VAL A 19 41.11 35.05 -10.38
N ALA A 20 42.41 34.85 -10.65
CA ALA A 20 42.99 35.18 -11.96
C ALA A 20 42.38 34.31 -13.08
N VAL A 21 42.19 33.02 -12.81
CA VAL A 21 41.56 32.08 -13.75
C VAL A 21 40.09 32.43 -13.94
N MET A 22 39.36 32.74 -12.86
CA MET A 22 37.96 33.15 -12.94
C MET A 22 37.76 34.40 -13.79
N LYS A 23 38.61 35.43 -13.64
CA LYS A 23 38.54 36.65 -14.45
C LYS A 23 38.75 36.35 -15.93
N VAL A 24 39.72 35.49 -16.26
CA VAL A 24 39.95 35.06 -17.65
C VAL A 24 38.76 34.29 -18.20
N LEU A 25 38.19 33.37 -17.43
CA LEU A 25 37.03 32.57 -17.85
C LEU A 25 35.78 33.43 -18.07
N LEU A 26 35.49 34.36 -17.16
CA LEU A 26 34.36 35.29 -17.27
C LEU A 26 34.53 36.25 -18.45
N ALA A 27 35.75 36.78 -18.67
CA ALA A 27 36.05 37.62 -19.82
C ALA A 27 35.93 36.85 -21.15
N ALA A 28 36.17 35.54 -21.14
CA ALA A 28 35.97 34.65 -22.29
C ALA A 28 34.50 34.23 -22.50
N GLY A 29 33.56 34.77 -21.71
CA GLY A 29 32.12 34.51 -21.84
C GLY A 29 31.63 33.28 -21.08
N ALA A 30 32.36 32.81 -20.07
CA ALA A 30 31.86 31.74 -19.19
C ALA A 30 30.60 32.21 -18.45
N ASP A 31 29.54 31.41 -18.52
CA ASP A 31 28.28 31.70 -17.84
C ASP A 31 28.36 31.36 -16.34
N GLY A 32 28.28 32.39 -15.50
CA GLY A 32 28.29 32.30 -14.04
C GLY A 32 26.97 31.80 -13.43
N THR A 33 25.95 31.54 -14.25
CA THR A 33 24.62 31.12 -13.81
C THR A 33 24.37 29.63 -14.00
N VAL A 34 25.27 28.90 -14.67
CA VAL A 34 25.13 27.46 -14.96
C VAL A 34 25.00 26.66 -13.66
N GLY A 35 23.96 25.83 -13.57
CA GLY A 35 23.79 24.86 -12.48
C GLY A 35 24.41 23.51 -12.84
N CYS A 36 24.97 22.83 -11.85
CA CYS A 36 25.55 21.49 -11.99
C CYS A 36 25.10 20.54 -10.87
N ALA A 37 25.34 19.26 -11.07
CA ALA A 37 25.15 18.21 -10.08
C ALA A 37 26.48 17.94 -9.34
N TRP A 38 26.58 18.35 -8.07
CA TRP A 38 27.76 18.11 -7.23
C TRP A 38 27.75 16.67 -6.69
N THR A 39 26.61 16.22 -6.17
CA THR A 39 26.36 14.83 -5.71
C THR A 39 25.04 14.33 -6.29
N SER A 40 24.70 13.06 -6.07
CA SER A 40 23.38 12.51 -6.44
C SER A 40 22.21 13.22 -5.73
N THR A 41 22.50 14.00 -4.69
CA THR A 41 21.51 14.76 -3.92
C THR A 41 21.61 16.25 -4.22
N LYS A 42 22.80 16.84 -4.35
CA LYS A 42 23.02 18.28 -4.54
C LYS A 42 23.06 18.65 -6.02
N THR A 43 21.93 19.14 -6.53
CA THR A 43 21.70 19.54 -7.94
C THR A 43 21.34 21.02 -8.06
N ALA A 44 21.48 21.58 -9.27
CA ALA A 44 21.35 23.02 -9.55
C ALA A 44 22.40 23.92 -8.84
N TRP A 45 23.55 23.37 -8.46
CA TRP A 45 24.63 24.13 -7.82
C TRP A 45 25.34 25.03 -8.82
N ARG A 46 25.41 26.32 -8.50
CA ARG A 46 26.03 27.36 -9.35
C ARG A 46 27.46 27.68 -8.89
N PRO A 47 28.30 28.34 -9.71
CA PRO A 47 29.65 28.75 -9.30
C PRO A 47 29.68 29.55 -8.00
N LEU A 48 28.64 30.34 -7.71
CA LEU A 48 28.52 31.09 -6.46
C LEU A 48 28.35 30.17 -5.22
N HIS A 49 27.57 29.09 -5.33
CA HIS A 49 27.44 28.08 -4.28
C HIS A 49 28.79 27.38 -4.01
N TRP A 50 29.55 27.11 -5.07
CA TRP A 50 30.89 26.51 -4.97
C TRP A 50 31.90 27.46 -4.31
N ALA A 51 31.90 28.75 -4.68
CA ALA A 51 32.73 29.76 -4.04
C ALA A 51 32.41 29.91 -2.54
N ALA A 52 31.12 29.90 -2.20
CA ALA A 52 30.64 29.97 -0.82
C ALA A 52 31.02 28.72 -0.01
N CYS A 53 30.79 27.53 -0.55
CA CYS A 53 31.17 26.26 0.08
C CYS A 53 32.69 26.15 0.28
N GLY A 54 33.48 26.64 -0.69
CA GLY A 54 34.95 26.73 -0.58
C GLY A 54 35.44 27.82 0.37
N GLY A 55 34.54 28.68 0.87
CA GLY A 55 34.86 29.80 1.74
C GLY A 55 35.76 30.86 1.09
N GLN A 56 35.54 31.14 -0.20
CA GLN A 56 36.42 32.01 -1.01
C GLN A 56 35.79 33.39 -1.24
N ALA A 57 35.97 34.30 -0.29
CA ALA A 57 35.41 35.66 -0.35
C ALA A 57 35.74 36.43 -1.65
N PRO A 58 36.98 36.39 -2.19
CA PRO A 58 37.28 37.05 -3.46
C PRO A 58 36.53 36.46 -4.66
N ALA A 59 36.30 35.14 -4.66
CA ALA A 59 35.56 34.47 -5.72
C ALA A 59 34.07 34.85 -5.69
N VAL A 60 33.48 34.94 -4.49
CA VAL A 60 32.11 35.44 -4.28
C VAL A 60 31.94 36.84 -4.89
N ARG A 61 32.83 37.79 -4.56
CA ARG A 61 32.75 39.16 -5.06
C ARG A 61 32.80 39.24 -6.58
N ILE A 62 33.74 38.52 -7.20
CA ILE A 62 33.89 38.50 -8.66
C ILE A 62 32.67 37.90 -9.36
N LEU A 63 32.08 36.84 -8.81
CA LEU A 63 30.91 36.21 -9.41
C LEU A 63 29.69 37.13 -9.33
N VAL A 64 29.50 37.84 -8.22
CA VAL A 64 28.40 38.81 -8.09
C VAL A 64 28.63 40.04 -8.96
N GLU A 65 29.86 40.57 -9.05
CA GLU A 65 30.24 41.61 -10.02
C GLU A 65 29.97 41.18 -11.48
N ALA A 66 30.10 39.89 -11.77
CA ALA A 66 29.79 39.31 -13.07
C ALA A 66 28.30 38.97 -13.28
N GLY A 67 27.43 39.37 -12.35
CA GLY A 67 25.97 39.22 -12.48
C GLY A 67 25.39 37.92 -11.91
N ALA A 68 26.13 37.18 -11.07
CA ALA A 68 25.56 36.05 -10.35
C ALA A 68 24.49 36.50 -9.34
N ASP A 69 23.34 35.83 -9.36
CA ASP A 69 22.25 36.08 -8.41
C ASP A 69 22.61 35.54 -7.03
N VAL A 70 22.75 36.45 -6.05
CA VAL A 70 23.08 36.14 -4.64
C VAL A 70 21.97 35.35 -3.94
N HIS A 71 20.73 35.46 -4.41
CA HIS A 71 19.55 34.77 -3.87
C HIS A 71 19.20 33.49 -4.62
N ALA A 72 20.02 33.11 -5.61
CA ALA A 72 19.81 31.87 -6.34
C ALA A 72 19.75 30.70 -5.36
N LYS A 73 18.72 29.88 -5.52
CA LYS A 73 18.51 28.67 -4.74
C LYS A 73 18.89 27.44 -5.54
N ASP A 74 19.45 26.45 -4.86
CA ASP A 74 19.55 25.09 -5.36
C ASP A 74 18.21 24.35 -5.24
N ASP A 75 18.17 23.07 -5.62
CA ASP A 75 16.94 22.27 -5.58
C ASP A 75 16.40 22.01 -4.15
N PHE A 76 17.22 22.20 -3.12
CA PHE A 76 16.80 22.15 -1.71
C PHE A 76 16.38 23.52 -1.16
N GLY A 77 16.41 24.55 -1.98
CA GLY A 77 16.12 25.90 -1.55
C GLY A 77 17.30 26.58 -0.84
N CYS A 78 18.48 25.96 -0.81
CA CYS A 78 19.68 26.51 -0.18
C CYS A 78 20.28 27.62 -1.06
N THR A 79 20.69 28.71 -0.41
CA THR A 79 21.38 29.83 -1.07
C THR A 79 22.89 29.73 -0.86
N ALA A 80 23.67 30.53 -1.58
CA ALA A 80 25.11 30.64 -1.33
C ALA A 80 25.44 30.98 0.15
N LEU A 81 24.58 31.73 0.84
CA LEU A 81 24.80 32.06 2.25
C LEU A 81 24.66 30.84 3.18
N HIS A 82 23.78 29.89 2.85
CA HIS A 82 23.69 28.61 3.58
C HIS A 82 25.00 27.83 3.46
N GLU A 83 25.55 27.74 2.25
CA GLU A 83 26.80 27.02 1.99
C GLU A 83 28.01 27.72 2.62
N ALA A 84 28.02 29.06 2.65
CA ALA A 84 29.05 29.81 3.37
C ALA A 84 28.99 29.55 4.88
N GLY A 85 27.79 29.50 5.47
CA GLY A 85 27.58 29.08 6.85
C GLY A 85 28.14 27.67 7.10
N GLY A 86 27.80 26.70 6.26
CA GLY A 86 28.30 25.32 6.36
C GLY A 86 29.80 25.17 6.17
N SER A 87 30.46 26.07 5.42
CA SER A 87 31.92 26.12 5.31
C SER A 87 32.62 26.57 6.60
N GLY A 88 31.89 27.29 7.45
CA GLY A 88 32.37 27.87 8.70
C GLY A 88 33.45 28.96 8.53
N ARG A 89 33.56 29.59 7.35
CA ARG A 89 34.47 30.72 7.10
C ARG A 89 33.72 32.05 7.10
N SER A 90 34.00 32.89 8.09
CA SER A 90 33.37 34.22 8.24
C SER A 90 33.57 35.11 7.03
N GLU A 91 34.72 35.05 6.37
CA GLU A 91 35.05 35.93 5.24
C GLU A 91 34.08 35.77 4.06
N ALA A 92 33.63 34.53 3.78
CA ALA A 92 32.67 34.25 2.73
C ALA A 92 31.25 34.66 3.13
N VAL A 93 30.91 34.49 4.42
CA VAL A 93 29.66 34.98 5.00
C VAL A 93 29.59 36.51 4.90
N ASP A 94 30.60 37.23 5.36
CA ASP A 94 30.71 38.68 5.27
C ASP A 94 30.65 39.17 3.82
N ALA A 95 31.36 38.50 2.90
CA ALA A 95 31.32 38.86 1.49
C ALA A 95 29.92 38.75 0.90
N LEU A 96 29.16 37.70 1.26
CA LEU A 96 27.78 37.51 0.81
C LEU A 96 26.81 38.52 1.45
N LEU A 97 26.98 38.82 2.73
CA LEU A 97 26.15 39.80 3.45
C LEU A 97 26.37 41.23 2.90
N VAL A 98 27.62 41.61 2.61
CA VAL A 98 27.96 42.91 2.01
C VAL A 98 27.31 43.09 0.64
N VAL A 99 27.18 42.03 -0.15
CA VAL A 99 26.52 42.06 -1.47
C VAL A 99 25.00 41.83 -1.39
N GLY A 100 24.41 41.89 -0.19
CA GLY A 100 22.97 41.89 0.01
C GLY A 100 22.32 40.52 0.16
N ALA A 101 23.06 39.47 0.52
CA ALA A 101 22.46 38.17 0.84
C ALA A 101 21.46 38.30 2.00
N ASP A 102 20.32 37.65 1.87
CA ASP A 102 19.29 37.60 2.92
C ASP A 102 19.72 36.64 4.04
N VAL A 103 20.05 37.20 5.19
CA VAL A 103 20.45 36.46 6.41
C VAL A 103 19.33 35.56 6.96
N HIS A 104 18.07 35.88 6.65
CA HIS A 104 16.89 35.14 7.09
C HIS A 104 16.37 34.15 6.03
N ALA A 105 17.07 34.01 4.90
CA ALA A 105 16.69 33.08 3.86
C ALA A 105 16.53 31.67 4.45
N LYS A 106 15.43 31.01 4.06
CA LYS A 106 15.15 29.63 4.43
C LYS A 106 15.24 28.69 3.23
N SER A 107 15.82 27.52 3.47
CA SER A 107 15.72 26.37 2.56
C SER A 107 14.32 25.75 2.61
N ASN A 108 14.07 24.74 1.79
CA ASN A 108 12.77 24.06 1.71
C ASN A 108 12.37 23.40 3.05
N ASP A 109 13.36 22.96 3.84
CA ASP A 109 13.14 22.38 5.18
C ASP A 109 13.23 23.43 6.31
N GLY A 110 13.29 24.71 5.96
CA GLY A 110 13.30 25.80 6.93
C GLY A 110 14.67 26.05 7.57
N TRP A 111 15.76 25.47 7.04
CA TRP A 111 17.11 25.75 7.53
C TRP A 111 17.50 27.20 7.21
N THR A 112 18.30 27.81 8.08
CA THR A 112 18.93 29.13 7.86
C THR A 112 20.44 28.97 7.80
N ALA A 113 21.15 29.99 7.31
CA ALA A 113 22.62 29.98 7.30
C ALA A 113 23.23 29.77 8.71
N LEU A 114 22.56 30.24 9.77
CA LEU A 114 23.00 30.05 11.16
C LEU A 114 22.93 28.58 11.59
N HIS A 115 21.95 27.82 11.10
CA HIS A 115 21.89 26.38 11.37
C HIS A 115 23.02 25.61 10.68
N GLU A 116 23.39 26.02 9.47
CA GLU A 116 24.51 25.39 8.73
C GLU A 116 25.85 25.72 9.38
N ALA A 117 26.03 26.95 9.87
CA ALA A 117 27.15 27.32 10.74
C ALA A 117 27.21 26.41 11.98
N GLY A 118 26.04 26.12 12.57
CA GLY A 118 25.81 25.09 13.60
C GLY A 118 26.53 23.77 13.32
N GLY A 119 26.32 23.21 12.13
CA GLY A 119 26.89 21.92 11.74
C GLY A 119 28.40 21.96 11.44
N SER A 120 28.92 23.12 11.00
CA SER A 120 30.36 23.30 10.76
C SER A 120 31.18 23.28 12.05
N GLY A 121 30.57 23.73 13.15
CA GLY A 121 31.18 23.82 14.46
C GLY A 121 32.30 24.86 14.59
N ARG A 122 32.34 25.87 13.70
CA ARG A 122 33.31 26.98 13.75
C ARG A 122 32.65 28.26 14.25
N ALA A 123 33.18 28.83 15.34
CA ALA A 123 32.61 30.00 16.03
C ALA A 123 32.48 31.24 15.13
N GLU A 124 33.48 31.48 14.27
CA GLU A 124 33.61 32.72 13.49
C GLU A 124 32.44 33.00 12.53
N ALA A 125 31.83 31.95 11.97
CA ALA A 125 30.68 32.12 11.08
C ALA A 125 29.39 32.51 11.84
N PHE A 126 29.27 32.16 13.12
CA PHE A 126 28.14 32.60 13.93
C PHE A 126 28.23 34.09 14.22
N ASP A 127 29.39 34.58 14.61
CA ASP A 127 29.59 35.99 14.95
C ASP A 127 29.20 36.90 13.78
N ALA A 128 29.63 36.55 12.55
CA ALA A 128 29.27 37.27 11.34
C ALA A 128 27.75 37.26 11.06
N LEU A 129 27.11 36.09 11.16
CA LEU A 129 25.67 35.94 10.92
C LEU A 129 24.83 36.66 11.99
N LEU A 130 25.21 36.54 13.27
CA LEU A 130 24.53 37.18 14.40
C LEU A 130 24.71 38.70 14.37
N ALA A 131 25.90 39.20 14.04
CA ALA A 131 26.14 40.63 13.83
C ALA A 131 25.29 41.20 12.68
N ALA A 132 24.99 40.39 11.67
CA ALA A 132 24.08 40.73 10.58
C ALA A 132 22.59 40.56 10.92
N GLY A 133 22.26 40.21 12.17
CA GLY A 133 20.89 40.11 12.66
C GLY A 133 20.24 38.73 12.50
N ALA A 134 21.01 37.66 12.27
CA ALA A 134 20.46 36.30 12.27
C ALA A 134 19.72 35.99 13.59
N ASP A 135 18.54 35.39 13.48
CA ASP A 135 17.77 34.98 14.65
C ASP A 135 18.36 33.70 15.26
N VAL A 136 18.96 33.84 16.45
CA VAL A 136 19.56 32.73 17.22
C VAL A 136 18.51 31.68 17.65
N HIS A 137 17.24 32.06 17.73
CA HIS A 137 16.12 31.20 18.10
C HIS A 137 15.36 30.63 16.90
N ALA A 138 15.82 30.91 15.67
CA ALA A 138 15.17 30.40 14.47
C ALA A 138 15.05 28.87 14.54
N LYS A 139 13.85 28.39 14.21
CA LYS A 139 13.56 26.95 14.10
C LYS A 139 13.33 26.55 12.66
N ASN A 140 13.89 25.40 12.27
CA ASN A 140 13.54 24.73 11.01
C ASN A 140 12.21 23.97 11.12
N ASN A 141 11.81 23.27 10.07
CA ASN A 141 10.53 22.54 10.03
C ASN A 141 10.45 21.38 11.05
N HIS A 142 11.58 20.93 11.59
CA HIS A 142 11.66 19.89 12.63
C HIS A 142 11.77 20.48 14.05
N GLY A 143 11.78 21.81 14.18
CA GLY A 143 11.96 22.50 15.46
C GLY A 143 13.42 22.57 15.93
N LEU A 144 14.39 22.17 15.10
CA LEU A 144 15.82 22.31 15.41
C LEU A 144 16.23 23.78 15.38
N THR A 145 17.14 24.14 16.27
CA THR A 145 17.82 25.45 16.33
C THR A 145 19.30 25.29 15.96
N ALA A 146 20.02 26.40 15.77
CA ALA A 146 21.47 26.37 15.55
C ALA A 146 22.22 25.66 16.70
N LEU A 147 21.76 25.80 17.95
CA LEU A 147 22.37 25.16 19.13
C LEU A 147 22.28 23.63 19.06
N HIS A 148 21.20 23.07 18.53
CA HIS A 148 21.09 21.62 18.32
C HIS A 148 22.15 21.10 17.35
N ARG A 149 22.36 21.81 16.24
CA ARG A 149 23.39 21.47 15.24
C ARG A 149 24.79 21.60 15.81
N ALA A 150 25.05 22.64 16.61
CA ALA A 150 26.32 22.83 17.31
C ALA A 150 26.58 21.68 18.31
N GLY A 151 25.58 21.28 19.09
CA GLY A 151 25.66 20.08 19.94
C GLY A 151 26.02 18.83 19.14
N GLY A 152 25.32 18.57 18.03
CA GLY A 152 25.59 17.41 17.15
C GLY A 152 26.96 17.44 16.46
N SER A 153 27.53 18.63 16.22
CA SER A 153 28.91 18.78 15.72
C SER A 153 29.95 18.38 16.78
N GLY A 154 29.58 18.45 18.05
CA GLY A 154 30.42 18.15 19.20
C GLY A 154 31.56 19.16 19.42
N ARG A 155 31.44 20.39 18.89
CA ARG A 155 32.42 21.47 19.08
C ARG A 155 31.97 22.43 20.19
N ALA A 156 32.64 22.37 21.34
CA ALA A 156 32.33 23.20 22.50
C ALA A 156 32.33 24.71 22.19
N GLU A 157 33.32 25.19 21.42
CA GLU A 157 33.43 26.61 21.02
C GLU A 157 32.18 27.13 20.29
N ALA A 158 31.56 26.30 19.43
CA ALA A 158 30.35 26.67 18.70
C ALA A 158 29.13 26.72 19.63
N VAL A 159 29.07 25.80 20.59
CA VAL A 159 28.03 25.78 21.63
C VAL A 159 28.16 27.02 22.51
N ASP A 160 29.36 27.32 23.00
CA ASP A 160 29.68 28.51 23.81
C ASP A 160 29.31 29.81 23.10
N ALA A 161 29.69 29.96 21.82
CA ALA A 161 29.37 31.14 21.03
C ALA A 161 27.86 31.37 20.91
N LEU A 162 27.08 30.32 20.64
CA LEU A 162 25.63 30.41 20.54
C LEU A 162 24.96 30.72 21.89
N LEU A 163 25.44 30.11 22.98
CA LEU A 163 24.94 30.39 24.33
C LEU A 163 25.26 31.82 24.76
N ALA A 164 26.46 32.32 24.48
CA ALA A 164 26.85 33.71 24.71
C ALA A 164 25.99 34.70 23.90
N ALA A 165 25.54 34.28 22.72
CA ALA A 165 24.58 35.02 21.89
C ALA A 165 23.11 34.92 22.36
N GLY A 166 22.86 34.22 23.48
CA GLY A 166 21.54 34.10 24.09
C GLY A 166 20.71 32.92 23.60
N ALA A 167 21.31 31.91 22.95
CA ALA A 167 20.58 30.69 22.58
C ALA A 167 19.95 30.01 23.82
N ASP A 168 18.72 29.55 23.67
CA ASP A 168 18.02 28.83 24.73
C ASP A 168 18.56 27.39 24.85
N VAL A 169 19.29 27.13 25.94
CA VAL A 169 19.86 25.80 26.28
C VAL A 169 18.78 24.72 26.44
N HIS A 170 17.54 25.12 26.78
CA HIS A 170 16.41 24.22 27.00
C HIS A 170 15.50 24.09 25.77
N ALA A 171 15.88 24.69 24.64
CA ALA A 171 15.10 24.60 23.40
C ALA A 171 14.87 23.14 23.03
N LYS A 172 13.61 22.81 22.70
CA LYS A 172 13.22 21.48 22.23
C LYS A 172 12.79 21.49 20.76
N THR A 173 13.16 20.41 20.07
CA THR A 173 12.63 20.05 18.75
C THR A 173 11.20 19.52 18.85
N ASN A 174 10.58 19.24 17.70
CA ASN A 174 9.25 18.62 17.65
C ASN A 174 9.22 17.20 18.27
N HIS A 175 10.39 16.56 18.44
CA HIS A 175 10.53 15.24 19.07
C HIS A 175 10.94 15.32 20.56
N GLY A 176 11.02 16.53 21.12
CA GLY A 176 11.46 16.74 22.50
C GLY A 176 12.98 16.67 22.69
N THR A 177 13.76 16.54 21.61
CA THR A 177 15.23 16.55 21.63
C THR A 177 15.75 17.92 22.08
N THR A 178 16.80 17.92 22.90
CA THR A 178 17.54 19.12 23.32
C THR A 178 18.94 19.11 22.73
N ALA A 179 19.67 20.23 22.79
CA ALA A 179 21.07 20.27 22.35
C ALA A 179 21.99 19.28 23.11
N LEU A 180 21.67 18.99 24.39
CA LEU A 180 22.42 18.02 25.19
C LEU A 180 22.28 16.59 24.66
N HIS A 181 21.12 16.23 24.12
CA HIS A 181 20.95 14.95 23.45
C HIS A 181 21.90 14.86 22.24
N GLU A 182 21.86 15.85 21.34
CA GLU A 182 22.73 15.90 20.14
C GLU A 182 24.22 15.84 20.50
N ALA A 183 24.64 16.52 21.57
CA ALA A 183 25.99 16.44 22.11
C ALA A 183 26.33 15.02 22.60
N GLY A 184 25.41 14.36 23.30
CA GLY A 184 25.53 12.95 23.67
C GLY A 184 25.72 12.03 22.46
N HIS A 185 24.95 12.22 21.38
CA HIS A 185 25.10 11.44 20.15
C HIS A 185 26.47 11.67 19.46
N SER A 186 26.97 12.91 19.46
CA SER A 186 28.31 13.22 18.95
C SER A 186 29.42 12.49 19.72
N GLY A 187 29.15 12.17 21.00
CA GLY A 187 30.08 11.52 21.92
C GLY A 187 31.29 12.39 22.29
N ARG A 188 31.19 13.72 22.18
CA ARG A 188 32.24 14.68 22.54
C ARG A 188 31.97 15.25 23.93
N ALA A 189 32.76 14.84 24.92
CA ALA A 189 32.61 15.27 26.31
C ALA A 189 32.62 16.78 26.49
N GLU A 190 33.52 17.50 25.80
CA GLU A 190 33.63 18.96 25.92
C GLU A 190 32.32 19.69 25.59
N ALA A 191 31.60 19.29 24.53
CA ALA A 191 30.33 19.91 24.17
C ALA A 191 29.21 19.58 25.18
N VAL A 192 29.26 18.39 25.77
CA VAL A 192 28.35 17.97 26.85
C VAL A 192 28.63 18.81 28.10
N ASP A 193 29.89 18.93 28.52
CA ASP A 193 30.33 19.74 29.65
C ASP A 193 29.91 21.20 29.50
N THR A 194 30.13 21.80 28.33
CA THR A 194 29.71 23.18 28.03
C THR A 194 28.20 23.36 28.22
N LEU A 195 27.37 22.46 27.67
CA LEU A 195 25.92 22.54 27.80
C LEU A 195 25.47 22.39 29.26
N LEU A 196 26.07 21.46 30.00
CA LEU A 196 25.77 21.25 31.42
C LEU A 196 26.19 22.45 32.28
N ALA A 197 27.36 23.03 32.02
CA ALA A 197 27.83 24.25 32.68
C ALA A 197 26.90 25.45 32.41
N ALA A 198 26.26 25.48 31.25
CA ALA A 198 25.23 26.45 30.88
C ALA A 198 23.84 26.15 31.46
N GLY A 199 23.70 25.10 32.28
CA GLY A 199 22.46 24.73 32.97
C GLY A 199 21.56 23.78 32.20
N ALA A 200 22.04 23.07 31.18
CA ALA A 200 21.25 22.03 30.52
C ALA A 200 20.77 20.98 31.52
N ASP A 201 19.51 20.59 31.40
CA ASP A 201 18.92 19.54 32.23
C ASP A 201 19.44 18.16 31.79
N VAL A 202 20.28 17.54 32.63
CA VAL A 202 20.85 16.19 32.42
C VAL A 202 19.78 15.10 32.35
N HIS A 203 18.61 15.34 32.95
CA HIS A 203 17.49 14.40 32.98
C HIS A 203 16.43 14.68 31.91
N ALA A 204 16.68 15.64 31.00
CA ALA A 204 15.75 15.94 29.93
C ALA A 204 15.44 14.68 29.11
N GLN A 205 14.15 14.47 28.82
CA GLN A 205 13.67 13.35 28.01
C GLN A 205 13.07 13.84 26.70
N THR A 206 13.36 13.10 25.63
CA THR A 206 12.60 13.15 24.37
C THR A 206 11.18 12.60 24.54
N ASN A 207 10.35 12.70 23.51
CA ASN A 207 9.00 12.14 23.51
C ASN A 207 8.98 10.61 23.71
N ASP A 208 10.08 9.92 23.41
CA ASP A 208 10.24 8.47 23.59
C ASP A 208 10.83 8.08 24.96
N GLY A 209 11.04 9.05 25.86
CA GLY A 209 11.65 8.83 27.17
C GLY A 209 13.19 8.72 27.13
N THR A 210 13.80 8.90 25.96
CA THR A 210 15.25 8.83 25.78
C THR A 210 15.94 10.04 26.40
N THR A 211 17.05 9.80 27.11
CA THR A 211 17.92 10.83 27.75
C THR A 211 19.22 11.02 26.96
N ALA A 212 19.99 12.06 27.27
CA ALA A 212 21.32 12.27 26.68
C ALA A 212 22.27 11.09 26.95
N LEU A 213 22.16 10.43 28.11
CA LEU A 213 22.99 9.27 28.47
C LEU A 213 22.73 8.07 27.55
N HIS A 214 21.49 7.87 27.08
CA HIS A 214 21.18 6.83 26.10
C HIS A 214 21.91 7.08 24.77
N TRP A 215 21.90 8.33 24.28
CA TRP A 215 22.58 8.68 23.03
C TRP A 215 24.10 8.60 23.15
N ALA A 216 24.65 8.99 24.31
CA ALA A 216 26.07 8.82 24.62
C ALA A 216 26.47 7.34 24.64
N GLY A 217 25.67 6.47 25.26
CA GLY A 217 25.84 5.01 25.19
C GLY A 217 25.86 4.50 23.75
N GLY A 218 24.89 4.91 22.92
CA GLY A 218 24.83 4.53 21.50
C GLY A 218 25.99 5.04 20.64
N SER A 219 26.60 6.18 21.01
CA SER A 219 27.82 6.69 20.36
C SER A 219 29.06 5.81 20.64
N GLY A 220 29.02 5.07 21.76
CA GLY A 220 30.11 4.23 22.25
C GLY A 220 31.36 5.03 22.66
N ARG A 221 31.21 6.30 23.07
CA ARG A 221 32.30 7.15 23.56
C ARG A 221 32.22 7.27 25.08
N ALA A 222 33.13 6.59 25.77
CA ALA A 222 33.18 6.53 27.24
C ALA A 222 33.24 7.93 27.90
N GLU A 223 34.05 8.85 27.37
CA GLU A 223 34.21 10.19 27.94
C GLU A 223 32.89 10.96 28.07
N ALA A 224 32.03 10.92 27.05
CA ALA A 224 30.73 11.60 27.11
C ALA A 224 29.76 10.91 28.08
N VAL A 225 29.85 9.59 28.22
CA VAL A 225 29.10 8.82 29.22
C VAL A 225 29.55 9.21 30.63
N ASP A 226 30.86 9.24 30.88
CA ASP A 226 31.45 9.62 32.16
C ASP A 226 31.07 11.04 32.56
N THR A 227 31.15 11.99 31.63
CA THR A 227 30.72 13.38 31.86
C THR A 227 29.26 13.46 32.29
N LEU A 228 28.35 12.77 31.59
CA LEU A 228 26.93 12.78 31.94
C LEU A 228 26.66 12.13 33.31
N LEU A 229 27.34 11.03 33.62
CA LEU A 229 27.23 10.36 34.91
C LEU A 229 27.78 11.21 36.06
N ALA A 230 28.92 11.89 35.85
CA ALA A 230 29.50 12.82 36.81
C ALA A 230 28.58 14.01 37.08
N ALA A 231 27.80 14.43 36.08
CA ALA A 231 26.76 15.45 36.21
C ALA A 231 25.44 14.94 36.82
N GLY A 232 25.39 13.67 37.25
CA GLY A 232 24.24 13.09 37.94
C GLY A 232 23.21 12.42 37.04
N ALA A 233 23.54 12.08 35.80
CA ALA A 233 22.63 11.31 34.95
C ALA A 233 22.24 9.98 35.60
N ASP A 234 20.95 9.64 35.53
CA ASP A 234 20.44 8.36 36.05
C ASP A 234 20.85 7.21 35.11
N VAL A 235 21.79 6.38 35.57
CA VAL A 235 22.28 5.18 34.87
C VAL A 235 21.17 4.14 34.63
N HIS A 236 20.10 4.17 35.43
CA HIS A 236 18.97 3.25 35.34
C HIS A 236 17.76 3.83 34.58
N ALA A 237 17.89 5.03 34.02
CA ALA A 237 16.83 5.65 33.23
C ALA A 237 16.37 4.70 32.11
N LYS A 238 15.06 4.66 31.88
CA LYS A 238 14.45 3.82 30.84
C LYS A 238 13.66 4.66 29.85
N THR A 239 13.76 4.30 28.58
CA THR A 239 12.87 4.79 27.53
C THR A 239 11.46 4.20 27.67
N ASN A 240 10.53 4.66 26.84
CA ASN A 240 9.18 4.08 26.72
C ASN A 240 9.20 2.59 26.30
N HIS A 241 10.30 2.12 25.71
CA HIS A 241 10.51 0.72 25.33
C HIS A 241 11.25 -0.10 26.41
N GLY A 242 11.53 0.51 27.57
CA GLY A 242 12.29 -0.12 28.65
C GLY A 242 13.79 -0.25 28.37
N THR A 243 14.30 0.37 27.30
CA THR A 243 15.75 0.36 26.98
C THR A 243 16.50 1.27 27.95
N THR A 244 17.72 0.88 28.31
CA THR A 244 18.62 1.64 29.19
C THR A 244 19.85 2.07 28.39
N ALA A 245 20.67 2.99 28.93
CA ALA A 245 21.93 3.39 28.29
C ALA A 245 22.87 2.19 28.02
N LEU A 246 22.85 1.16 28.86
CA LEU A 246 23.65 -0.06 28.66
C LEU A 246 23.21 -0.87 27.42
N HIS A 247 21.91 -0.85 27.08
CA HIS A 247 21.43 -1.48 25.84
C HIS A 247 21.98 -0.76 24.60
N GLU A 248 21.98 0.57 24.62
CA GLU A 248 22.52 1.40 23.53
C GLU A 248 24.04 1.23 23.40
N ALA A 249 24.76 1.17 24.54
CA ALA A 249 26.20 0.85 24.55
C ALA A 249 26.49 -0.53 23.96
N GLY A 250 25.69 -1.55 24.31
CA GLY A 250 25.76 -2.86 23.67
C GLY A 250 25.57 -2.79 22.16
N HIS A 251 24.63 -1.99 21.66
CA HIS A 251 24.42 -1.80 20.22
C HIS A 251 25.64 -1.19 19.50
N SER A 252 26.31 -0.24 20.14
CA SER A 252 27.52 0.41 19.60
C SER A 252 28.66 -0.60 19.36
N GLY A 253 28.67 -1.68 20.15
CA GLY A 253 29.69 -2.73 20.11
C GLY A 253 31.01 -2.37 20.79
N ARG A 254 31.13 -1.18 21.40
CA ARG A 254 32.39 -0.70 22.00
C ARG A 254 32.46 -1.02 23.49
N ALA A 255 33.54 -1.67 23.90
CA ALA A 255 33.80 -2.08 25.28
C ALA A 255 33.82 -0.91 26.27
N GLU A 256 34.50 0.18 25.93
CA GLU A 256 34.76 1.29 26.86
C GLU A 256 33.47 1.91 27.43
N ALA A 257 32.46 2.15 26.60
CA ALA A 257 31.18 2.73 27.05
C ALA A 257 30.34 1.74 27.88
N VAL A 258 30.52 0.43 27.65
CA VAL A 258 29.89 -0.61 28.47
C VAL A 258 30.55 -0.65 29.84
N ASP A 259 31.89 -0.63 29.88
CA ASP A 259 32.66 -0.66 31.13
C ASP A 259 32.36 0.55 32.02
N THR A 260 32.27 1.76 31.44
CA THR A 260 31.94 2.96 32.22
C THR A 260 30.53 2.90 32.81
N LEU A 261 29.53 2.46 32.04
CA LEU A 261 28.16 2.28 32.54
C LEU A 261 28.09 1.22 33.65
N LEU A 262 28.79 0.10 33.48
CA LEU A 262 28.84 -0.97 34.49
C LEU A 262 29.57 -0.51 35.77
N ALA A 263 30.68 0.21 35.64
CA ALA A 263 31.40 0.81 36.76
C ALA A 263 30.53 1.83 37.53
N ALA A 264 29.63 2.51 36.83
CA ALA A 264 28.63 3.40 37.43
C ALA A 264 27.40 2.67 38.00
N GLY A 265 27.38 1.33 37.98
CA GLY A 265 26.34 0.51 38.60
C GLY A 265 25.19 0.12 37.68
N ALA A 266 25.33 0.23 36.35
CA ALA A 266 24.31 -0.27 35.43
C ALA A 266 24.02 -1.76 35.65
N ASP A 267 22.73 -2.12 35.65
CA ASP A 267 22.31 -3.51 35.77
C ASP A 267 22.56 -4.27 34.45
N VAL A 268 23.56 -5.17 34.47
CA VAL A 268 23.92 -6.03 33.34
C VAL A 268 22.77 -6.96 32.89
N HIS A 269 21.83 -7.25 33.78
CA HIS A 269 20.66 -8.10 33.52
C HIS A 269 19.39 -7.31 33.18
N ALA A 270 19.48 -5.99 33.06
CA ALA A 270 18.34 -5.15 32.70
C ALA A 270 17.70 -5.66 31.40
N LYS A 271 16.36 -5.73 31.39
CA LYS A 271 15.57 -6.14 30.23
C LYS A 271 14.72 -4.98 29.73
N ALA A 272 14.75 -4.78 28.41
CA ALA A 272 13.75 -3.99 27.70
C ALA A 272 12.38 -4.69 27.71
N ASN A 273 11.32 -4.01 27.25
CA ASN A 273 9.95 -4.52 27.30
C ASN A 273 9.78 -5.86 26.55
N ASP A 274 10.56 -6.07 25.48
CA ASP A 274 10.55 -7.30 24.69
C ASP A 274 11.48 -8.41 25.25
N GLY A 275 12.03 -8.20 26.45
CA GLY A 275 12.93 -9.14 27.13
C GLY A 275 14.37 -9.11 26.64
N TRP A 276 14.75 -8.13 25.81
CA TRP A 276 16.12 -7.95 25.33
C TRP A 276 17.03 -7.45 26.44
N THR A 277 18.23 -8.02 26.53
CA THR A 277 19.32 -7.56 27.42
C THR A 277 20.42 -6.89 26.58
N ALA A 278 21.32 -6.13 27.20
CA ALA A 278 22.46 -5.51 26.50
C ALA A 278 23.29 -6.53 25.67
N LEU A 279 23.43 -7.76 26.17
CA LEU A 279 24.15 -8.84 25.46
C LEU A 279 23.47 -9.24 24.13
N HIS A 280 22.13 -9.17 24.05
CA HIS A 280 21.42 -9.40 22.79
C HIS A 280 21.72 -8.31 21.75
N TRP A 281 21.84 -7.06 22.18
CA TRP A 281 22.16 -5.94 21.29
C TRP A 281 23.61 -6.01 20.83
N ALA A 282 24.54 -6.33 21.75
CA ALA A 282 25.95 -6.57 21.45
C ALA A 282 26.16 -7.72 20.47
N GLY A 283 25.43 -8.83 20.62
CA GLY A 283 25.48 -9.92 19.65
C GLY A 283 25.09 -9.51 18.22
N GLY A 284 24.32 -8.43 18.03
CA GLY A 284 23.94 -7.93 16.71
C GLY A 284 24.78 -6.77 16.18
N SER A 285 25.75 -6.29 16.96
CA SER A 285 26.57 -5.13 16.61
C SER A 285 27.57 -5.46 15.48
N ARG A 286 28.34 -4.47 15.03
CA ARG A 286 29.47 -4.72 14.10
C ARG A 286 30.76 -5.10 14.80
N ILE A 287 30.92 -4.66 16.05
CA ILE A 287 32.16 -4.75 16.82
C ILE A 287 31.87 -5.65 18.03
N ALA A 288 32.56 -6.78 18.15
CA ALA A 288 32.26 -7.79 19.16
C ALA A 288 32.82 -7.48 20.56
N GLU A 289 33.64 -6.43 20.72
CA GLU A 289 34.29 -6.11 22.01
C GLU A 289 33.31 -5.97 23.18
N ALA A 290 32.13 -5.38 22.96
CA ALA A 290 31.10 -5.26 23.98
C ALA A 290 30.51 -6.62 24.44
N VAL A 291 30.63 -7.68 23.63
CA VAL A 291 30.19 -9.03 24.02
C VAL A 291 31.08 -9.56 25.14
N ASP A 292 32.40 -9.46 24.97
CA ASP A 292 33.37 -9.93 25.95
C ASP A 292 33.27 -9.17 27.28
N THR A 293 33.10 -7.84 27.24
CA THR A 293 32.96 -7.04 28.47
C THR A 293 31.67 -7.35 29.22
N LEU A 294 30.54 -7.49 28.50
CA LEU A 294 29.27 -7.87 29.13
C LEU A 294 29.36 -9.27 29.76
N LEU A 295 29.99 -10.23 29.09
CA LEU A 295 30.18 -11.59 29.61
C LEU A 295 31.12 -11.59 30.83
N ALA A 296 32.22 -10.85 30.79
CA ALA A 296 33.13 -10.67 31.91
C ALA A 296 32.46 -10.02 33.12
N ALA A 297 31.49 -9.13 32.88
CA ALA A 297 30.65 -8.51 33.90
C ALA A 297 29.51 -9.41 34.42
N GLY A 298 29.42 -10.66 33.95
CA GLY A 298 28.46 -11.64 34.43
C GLY A 298 27.13 -11.65 33.68
N ALA A 299 27.05 -11.08 32.47
CA ALA A 299 25.85 -11.19 31.64
C ALA A 299 25.45 -12.66 31.41
N ASP A 300 24.16 -12.95 31.57
CA ASP A 300 23.63 -14.29 31.33
C ASP A 300 23.62 -14.61 29.83
N VAL A 301 24.56 -15.47 29.40
CA VAL A 301 24.70 -15.95 28.03
C VAL A 301 23.47 -16.72 27.53
N HIS A 302 22.67 -17.28 28.44
CA HIS A 302 21.46 -18.05 28.15
C HIS A 302 20.18 -17.22 28.25
N ALA A 303 20.29 -15.92 28.52
CA ALA A 303 19.13 -15.04 28.61
C ALA A 303 18.28 -15.13 27.33
N LYS A 304 16.97 -15.21 27.51
CA LYS A 304 16.00 -15.25 26.41
C LYS A 304 15.12 -14.01 26.41
N THR A 305 14.89 -13.49 25.20
CA THR A 305 13.83 -12.52 24.89
C THR A 305 12.43 -13.15 25.01
N ASN A 306 11.38 -12.33 24.88
CA ASN A 306 9.99 -12.82 24.85
C ASN A 306 9.71 -13.79 23.67
N HIS A 307 10.53 -13.76 22.62
CA HIS A 307 10.46 -14.69 21.49
C HIS A 307 11.33 -15.96 21.67
N GLY A 308 11.95 -16.12 22.84
CA GLY A 308 12.85 -17.25 23.13
C GLY A 308 14.21 -17.14 22.46
N THR A 309 14.52 -16.02 21.79
CA THR A 309 15.81 -15.80 21.13
C THR A 309 16.89 -15.45 22.17
N THR A 310 18.11 -15.96 21.95
CA THR A 310 19.31 -15.70 22.75
C THR A 310 20.28 -14.78 22.01
N ALA A 311 21.32 -14.27 22.68
CA ALA A 311 22.36 -13.48 22.03
C ALA A 311 23.04 -14.22 20.86
N LEU A 312 23.24 -15.54 20.98
CA LEU A 312 23.81 -16.38 19.92
C LEU A 312 22.97 -16.37 18.64
N HIS A 313 21.64 -16.42 18.75
CA HIS A 313 20.75 -16.30 17.59
C HIS A 313 20.95 -14.98 16.84
N ARG A 314 21.17 -13.88 17.59
CA ARG A 314 21.36 -12.56 17.00
C ARG A 314 22.73 -12.40 16.33
N ALA A 315 23.80 -12.94 16.93
CA ALA A 315 25.13 -13.00 16.33
C ALA A 315 25.14 -13.80 15.02
N CYS A 316 24.44 -14.94 15.01
CA CYS A 316 24.32 -15.77 13.82
C CYS A 316 23.49 -15.09 12.72
N GLY A 317 22.37 -14.45 13.06
CA GLY A 317 21.54 -13.75 12.07
C GLY A 317 22.21 -12.52 11.45
N SER A 318 23.12 -11.87 12.18
CA SER A 318 23.91 -10.75 11.68
C SER A 318 25.21 -11.16 10.96
N GLY A 319 25.62 -12.42 11.09
CA GLY A 319 26.81 -12.98 10.44
C GLY A 319 28.13 -12.58 11.11
N ARG A 320 28.14 -12.37 12.43
CA ARG A 320 29.31 -11.88 13.18
C ARG A 320 30.07 -13.04 13.81
N ALA A 321 31.04 -13.62 13.10
CA ALA A 321 31.81 -14.77 13.57
C ALA A 321 32.48 -14.52 14.93
N GLU A 322 33.15 -13.38 15.12
CA GLU A 322 33.79 -13.02 16.39
C GLU A 322 32.82 -13.03 17.58
N ALA A 323 31.61 -12.47 17.41
CA ALA A 323 30.59 -12.47 18.45
C ALA A 323 30.02 -13.88 18.69
N VAL A 324 29.93 -14.71 17.65
CA VAL A 324 29.55 -16.13 17.78
C VAL A 324 30.61 -16.88 18.60
N ASP A 325 31.88 -16.70 18.28
CA ASP A 325 33.00 -17.35 18.97
C ASP A 325 33.07 -16.94 20.44
N ALA A 326 32.95 -15.64 20.74
CA ALA A 326 32.90 -15.13 22.11
C ALA A 326 31.75 -15.74 22.94
N LEU A 327 30.55 -15.79 22.35
CA LEU A 327 29.38 -16.37 23.01
C LEU A 327 29.53 -17.89 23.24
N LEU A 328 30.06 -18.63 22.25
CA LEU A 328 30.31 -20.07 22.38
C LEU A 328 31.42 -20.36 23.40
N ALA A 329 32.48 -19.57 23.43
CA ALA A 329 33.55 -19.67 24.43
C ALA A 329 33.04 -19.41 25.86
N ALA A 330 32.04 -18.53 26.01
CA ALA A 330 31.35 -18.29 27.27
C ALA A 330 30.26 -19.33 27.61
N GLY A 331 30.14 -20.40 26.81
CA GLY A 331 29.24 -21.52 27.10
C GLY A 331 27.83 -21.38 26.54
N ALA A 332 27.59 -20.51 25.55
CA ALA A 332 26.30 -20.43 24.88
C ALA A 332 25.84 -21.81 24.34
N ASP A 333 24.59 -22.18 24.61
CA ASP A 333 24.01 -23.40 24.09
C ASP A 333 23.77 -23.30 22.58
N VAL A 334 24.59 -24.01 21.80
CA VAL A 334 24.53 -24.09 20.34
C VAL A 334 23.20 -24.68 19.83
N HIS A 335 22.51 -25.46 20.67
CA HIS A 335 21.24 -26.11 20.36
C HIS A 335 20.02 -25.35 20.90
N ALA A 336 20.22 -24.17 21.50
CA ALA A 336 19.14 -23.37 22.03
C ALA A 336 18.10 -23.09 20.95
N LYS A 337 16.82 -23.27 21.30
CA LYS A 337 15.67 -23.00 20.42
C LYS A 337 14.91 -21.75 20.86
N ALA A 338 14.59 -20.91 19.88
CA ALA A 338 13.56 -19.88 19.99
C ALA A 338 12.16 -20.50 20.03
N ASN A 339 11.12 -19.69 20.30
CA ASN A 339 9.75 -20.18 20.46
C ASN A 339 9.22 -20.93 19.22
N ASP A 340 9.66 -20.53 18.02
CA ASP A 340 9.30 -21.15 16.75
C ASP A 340 10.17 -22.38 16.38
N GLY A 341 11.01 -22.84 17.31
CA GLY A 341 11.92 -23.98 17.12
C GLY A 341 13.19 -23.65 16.34
N TRP A 342 13.45 -22.37 16.05
CA TRP A 342 14.66 -21.93 15.35
C TRP A 342 15.88 -22.06 16.24
N THR A 343 16.96 -22.64 15.69
CA THR A 343 18.29 -22.71 16.32
C THR A 343 19.23 -21.67 15.71
N ALA A 344 20.36 -21.38 16.37
CA ALA A 344 21.39 -20.47 15.87
C ALA A 344 21.82 -20.78 14.40
N LEU A 345 21.96 -22.06 14.06
CA LEU A 345 22.33 -22.52 12.71
C LEU A 345 21.30 -22.13 11.63
N HIS A 346 20.01 -22.13 11.97
CA HIS A 346 18.97 -21.64 11.06
C HIS A 346 19.14 -20.14 10.76
N TRP A 347 19.52 -19.34 11.75
CA TRP A 347 19.75 -17.90 11.57
C TRP A 347 21.03 -17.66 10.75
N ALA A 348 22.11 -18.39 11.05
CA ALA A 348 23.38 -18.34 10.31
C ALA A 348 23.19 -18.66 8.83
N GLY A 349 22.40 -19.69 8.49
CA GLY A 349 22.12 -20.05 7.11
C GLY A 349 21.45 -18.94 6.29
N GLY A 350 20.71 -18.01 6.92
CA GLY A 350 20.13 -16.84 6.23
C GLY A 350 21.06 -15.63 6.14
N SER A 351 22.16 -15.62 6.89
CA SER A 351 23.11 -14.52 6.98
C SER A 351 23.91 -14.39 5.67
N ARG A 352 24.61 -13.27 5.48
CA ARG A 352 25.47 -13.10 4.29
C ARG A 352 26.85 -13.76 4.45
N ILE A 353 27.26 -14.04 5.68
CA ILE A 353 28.64 -14.42 6.02
C ILE A 353 28.61 -15.89 6.45
N ALA A 354 29.16 -16.76 5.61
CA ALA A 354 29.15 -18.22 5.84
C ALA A 354 30.04 -18.64 7.02
N GLU A 355 31.00 -17.83 7.43
CA GLU A 355 31.88 -18.13 8.58
C GLU A 355 31.10 -18.46 9.86
N ALA A 356 29.96 -17.80 10.09
CA ALA A 356 29.11 -18.10 11.25
C ALA A 356 28.44 -19.49 11.17
N VAL A 357 28.28 -20.05 9.96
CA VAL A 357 27.83 -21.44 9.76
C VAL A 357 28.98 -22.39 10.12
N ASP A 358 30.20 -22.12 9.64
CA ASP A 358 31.37 -22.95 9.93
C ASP A 358 31.71 -23.00 11.42
N THR A 359 31.66 -21.86 12.12
CA THR A 359 31.93 -21.81 13.57
C THR A 359 30.90 -22.59 14.37
N LEU A 360 29.61 -22.48 14.03
CA LEU A 360 28.55 -23.27 14.67
C LEU A 360 28.72 -24.78 14.40
N LEU A 361 29.05 -25.17 13.18
CA LEU A 361 29.27 -26.58 12.83
C LEU A 361 30.49 -27.14 13.56
N ALA A 362 31.58 -26.38 13.65
CA ALA A 362 32.76 -26.73 14.46
C ALA A 362 32.43 -26.86 15.95
N ALA A 363 31.49 -26.06 16.45
CA ALA A 363 30.97 -26.13 17.81
C ALA A 363 29.92 -27.25 18.03
N GLY A 364 29.66 -28.09 17.02
CA GLY A 364 28.77 -29.25 17.14
C GLY A 364 27.30 -28.94 16.90
N ALA A 365 26.95 -27.85 16.22
CA ALA A 365 25.56 -27.56 15.85
C ALA A 365 24.93 -28.72 15.05
N ASP A 366 23.71 -29.09 15.43
CA ASP A 366 22.96 -30.12 14.70
C ASP A 366 22.49 -29.60 13.33
N VAL A 367 23.17 -30.07 12.28
CA VAL A 367 22.88 -29.74 10.88
C VAL A 367 21.47 -30.18 10.44
N HIS A 368 20.88 -31.17 11.12
CA HIS A 368 19.56 -31.73 10.83
C HIS A 368 18.45 -31.15 11.71
N ALA A 369 18.76 -30.19 12.57
CA ALA A 369 17.78 -29.55 13.43
C ALA A 369 16.61 -28.99 12.60
N LYS A 370 15.39 -29.19 13.10
CA LYS A 370 14.15 -28.71 12.46
C LYS A 370 13.45 -27.66 13.33
N THR A 371 12.92 -26.63 12.68
CA THR A 371 11.97 -25.69 13.28
C THR A 371 10.60 -26.33 13.50
N ASN A 372 9.67 -25.60 14.12
CA ASN A 372 8.27 -26.04 14.29
C ASN A 372 7.51 -26.26 12.97
N HIS A 373 8.10 -25.86 11.83
CA HIS A 373 7.55 -26.07 10.48
C HIS A 373 8.35 -27.12 9.68
N GLY A 374 9.20 -27.91 10.34
CA GLY A 374 10.06 -28.90 9.69
C GLY A 374 11.17 -28.31 8.82
N THR A 375 11.41 -27.00 8.88
CA THR A 375 12.47 -26.33 8.10
C THR A 375 13.83 -26.60 8.73
N THR A 376 14.84 -26.93 7.92
CA THR A 376 16.25 -27.11 8.36
C THR A 376 17.11 -25.91 7.98
N ALA A 377 18.36 -25.85 8.44
CA ALA A 377 19.30 -24.78 8.10
C ALA A 377 19.53 -24.67 6.58
N ILE A 378 19.66 -25.80 5.87
CA ILE A 378 19.86 -25.81 4.40
C ILE A 378 18.65 -25.24 3.65
N HIS A 379 17.43 -25.47 4.13
CA HIS A 379 16.25 -24.81 3.57
C HIS A 379 16.32 -23.29 3.70
N ARG A 380 16.87 -22.77 4.81
CA ARG A 380 17.00 -21.33 5.02
C ARG A 380 18.10 -20.74 4.13
N ALA A 381 19.25 -21.40 4.04
CA ALA A 381 20.35 -20.99 3.15
C ALA A 381 19.92 -20.95 1.69
N CYS A 382 19.27 -22.01 1.23
CA CYS A 382 18.68 -22.07 -0.11
C CYS A 382 17.64 -20.96 -0.30
N GLY A 383 16.71 -20.78 0.65
CA GLY A 383 15.67 -19.75 0.60
C GLY A 383 16.17 -18.30 0.60
N SER A 384 17.40 -18.08 1.08
CA SER A 384 18.05 -16.76 1.12
C SER A 384 19.07 -16.55 -0.01
N GLY A 385 19.36 -17.57 -0.82
CA GLY A 385 20.32 -17.50 -1.94
C GLY A 385 21.77 -17.38 -1.44
N ARG A 386 22.15 -18.18 -0.45
CA ARG A 386 23.48 -18.15 0.19
C ARG A 386 24.28 -19.39 -0.21
N ALA A 387 24.89 -19.38 -1.40
CA ALA A 387 25.61 -20.53 -1.95
C ALA A 387 26.71 -21.05 -1.01
N GLU A 388 27.58 -20.19 -0.50
CA GLU A 388 28.65 -20.58 0.46
C GLU A 388 28.10 -21.27 1.73
N ALA A 389 26.97 -20.79 2.26
CA ALA A 389 26.33 -21.42 3.40
C ALA A 389 25.67 -22.77 3.04
N VAL A 390 25.21 -22.93 1.79
CA VAL A 390 24.74 -24.23 1.28
C VAL A 390 25.90 -25.21 1.19
N ASP A 391 27.04 -24.79 0.65
CA ASP A 391 28.25 -25.62 0.53
C ASP A 391 28.77 -26.07 1.90
N ALA A 392 28.87 -25.14 2.86
CA ALA A 392 29.28 -25.46 4.23
C ALA A 392 28.34 -26.48 4.89
N LEU A 393 27.02 -26.31 4.73
CA LEU A 393 26.03 -27.23 5.29
C LEU A 393 26.09 -28.61 4.61
N LEU A 394 26.27 -28.66 3.28
CA LEU A 394 26.41 -29.91 2.53
C LEU A 394 27.71 -30.65 2.91
N ALA A 395 28.82 -29.93 3.07
CA ALA A 395 30.09 -30.48 3.54
C ALA A 395 29.97 -31.08 4.95
N ALA A 396 29.12 -30.50 5.80
CA ALA A 396 28.80 -31.01 7.13
C ALA A 396 27.74 -32.13 7.14
N GLY A 397 27.30 -32.62 5.97
CA GLY A 397 26.39 -33.75 5.85
C GLY A 397 24.91 -33.40 5.92
N ALA A 398 24.52 -32.16 5.62
CA ALA A 398 23.11 -31.78 5.54
C ALA A 398 22.33 -32.69 4.58
N ASP A 399 21.18 -33.19 5.03
CA ASP A 399 20.28 -33.99 4.19
C ASP A 399 19.61 -33.12 3.12
N VAL A 400 20.05 -33.30 1.88
CA VAL A 400 19.56 -32.61 0.68
C VAL A 400 18.09 -32.98 0.36
N HIS A 401 17.62 -34.14 0.82
CA HIS A 401 16.27 -34.65 0.58
C HIS A 401 15.30 -34.36 1.73
N ALA A 402 15.76 -33.72 2.80
CA ALA A 402 14.92 -33.37 3.93
C ALA A 402 13.70 -32.56 3.47
N LYS A 403 12.50 -32.97 3.90
CA LYS A 403 11.25 -32.26 3.63
C LYS A 403 10.76 -31.52 4.87
N ASN A 404 10.30 -30.29 4.66
CA ASN A 404 9.53 -29.54 5.66
C ASN A 404 8.05 -29.96 5.66
N ASP A 405 7.24 -29.34 6.54
CA ASP A 405 5.83 -29.73 6.70
C ASP A 405 4.97 -29.44 5.46
N PHE A 406 5.45 -28.57 4.55
CA PHE A 406 4.84 -28.29 3.26
C PHE A 406 5.29 -29.27 2.14
N GLY A 407 6.14 -30.25 2.50
CA GLY A 407 6.74 -31.20 1.57
C GLY A 407 7.88 -30.62 0.73
N TRP A 408 8.39 -29.44 1.08
CA TRP A 408 9.46 -28.79 0.32
C TRP A 408 10.82 -29.31 0.78
N THR A 409 11.68 -29.58 -0.19
CA THR A 409 13.11 -29.79 -0.08
C THR A 409 13.88 -28.48 -0.25
N ALA A 410 15.18 -28.51 0.02
CA ALA A 410 16.10 -27.41 -0.21
C ALA A 410 16.04 -26.91 -1.67
N LEU A 411 15.95 -27.83 -2.64
CA LEU A 411 15.93 -27.52 -4.07
C LEU A 411 14.71 -26.69 -4.48
N GLN A 412 13.50 -27.01 -4.00
CA GLN A 412 12.33 -26.17 -4.32
C GLN A 412 12.38 -24.80 -3.62
N LYS A 413 13.12 -24.68 -2.51
CA LYS A 413 13.35 -23.37 -1.88
C LYS A 413 14.36 -22.54 -2.68
N ALA A 414 15.43 -23.16 -3.18
CA ALA A 414 16.44 -22.54 -4.04
C ALA A 414 15.83 -22.03 -5.37
N GLY A 415 15.00 -22.87 -6.01
CA GLY A 415 14.23 -22.46 -7.20
C GLY A 415 13.31 -21.26 -6.97
N ARG A 416 12.97 -20.93 -5.70
CA ARG A 416 12.17 -19.74 -5.34
C ARG A 416 12.99 -18.54 -4.82
N SER A 417 14.25 -18.69 -4.41
CA SER A 417 15.05 -17.64 -3.74
C SER A 417 15.97 -16.78 -4.63
N GLY A 418 15.84 -15.46 -4.54
CA GLY A 418 16.44 -14.51 -5.50
C GLY A 418 15.61 -13.24 -5.46
N ARG A 419 16.15 -12.23 -4.79
CA ARG A 419 15.43 -10.98 -4.48
C ARG A 419 15.22 -10.23 -5.79
N ALA A 420 13.98 -9.84 -6.06
CA ALA A 420 13.56 -9.20 -7.31
C ALA A 420 14.10 -7.77 -7.52
N GLU A 421 15.12 -7.28 -6.80
CA GLU A 421 15.59 -5.87 -6.90
C GLU A 421 17.11 -5.63 -6.82
N VAL A 422 17.98 -6.65 -6.92
CA VAL A 422 19.44 -6.41 -7.08
C VAL A 422 19.97 -7.30 -8.22
N VAL A 423 20.13 -6.72 -9.41
CA VAL A 423 19.86 -7.34 -10.72
C VAL A 423 21.09 -7.93 -11.44
N HIS A 424 22.18 -8.33 -10.76
CA HIS A 424 23.17 -9.17 -11.48
C HIS A 424 23.86 -10.21 -10.61
N THR A 425 24.44 -9.81 -9.48
CA THR A 425 25.27 -10.72 -8.66
C THR A 425 24.49 -11.76 -7.84
N LEU A 426 23.18 -11.58 -7.65
CA LEU A 426 22.34 -12.51 -6.85
C LEU A 426 21.52 -13.48 -7.68
N LEU A 427 21.40 -13.26 -9.00
CA LEU A 427 20.77 -14.24 -9.90
C LEU A 427 21.68 -15.46 -10.06
N GLU A 428 22.99 -15.20 -10.17
CA GLU A 428 24.07 -16.20 -10.13
C GLU A 428 24.04 -16.97 -8.80
N ALA A 429 24.04 -16.30 -7.65
CA ALA A 429 24.04 -16.97 -6.33
C ALA A 429 22.83 -17.90 -6.05
N GLY A 430 21.69 -17.67 -6.70
CA GLY A 430 20.52 -18.55 -6.63
C GLY A 430 20.67 -19.78 -7.53
N ALA A 431 21.27 -19.61 -8.72
CA ALA A 431 21.65 -20.71 -9.61
C ALA A 431 22.79 -21.54 -9.00
N ASP A 432 23.79 -20.90 -8.38
CA ASP A 432 24.90 -21.56 -7.67
C ASP A 432 24.37 -22.49 -6.56
N ALA A 433 23.36 -22.04 -5.80
CA ALA A 433 22.72 -22.88 -4.80
C ALA A 433 21.93 -24.05 -5.41
N VAL A 434 21.33 -23.89 -6.59
CA VAL A 434 20.69 -24.99 -7.33
C VAL A 434 21.74 -25.97 -7.82
N ASP A 435 22.84 -25.49 -8.41
CA ASP A 435 23.95 -26.29 -8.91
C ASP A 435 24.64 -27.08 -7.80
N ALA A 436 24.90 -26.44 -6.65
CA ALA A 436 25.46 -27.10 -5.46
C ALA A 436 24.58 -28.25 -4.97
N LEU A 437 23.26 -28.05 -4.92
CA LEU A 437 22.31 -29.09 -4.53
C LEU A 437 22.26 -30.23 -5.55
N LEU A 438 22.26 -29.92 -6.84
CA LEU A 438 22.26 -30.92 -7.91
C LEU A 438 23.56 -31.74 -7.91
N ALA A 439 24.71 -31.09 -7.71
CA ALA A 439 26.00 -31.76 -7.53
C ALA A 439 26.02 -32.68 -6.29
N ALA A 440 25.32 -32.27 -5.22
CA ALA A 440 25.11 -33.10 -4.02
C ALA A 440 24.05 -34.20 -4.17
N GLY A 441 23.48 -34.39 -5.37
CA GLY A 441 22.54 -35.47 -5.66
C GLY A 441 21.08 -35.16 -5.31
N ALA A 442 20.68 -33.87 -5.25
CA ALA A 442 19.29 -33.49 -5.04
C ALA A 442 18.36 -34.11 -6.10
N ASP A 443 17.24 -34.68 -5.64
CA ASP A 443 16.20 -35.20 -6.53
C ASP A 443 15.45 -34.05 -7.22
N VAL A 444 15.74 -33.86 -8.52
CA VAL A 444 15.12 -32.85 -9.38
C VAL A 444 13.61 -33.08 -9.58
N HIS A 445 13.14 -34.32 -9.40
CA HIS A 445 11.74 -34.71 -9.58
C HIS A 445 10.94 -34.71 -8.27
N ALA A 446 11.57 -34.34 -7.14
CA ALA A 446 10.90 -34.29 -5.86
C ALA A 446 9.68 -33.36 -5.92
N LYS A 447 8.55 -33.83 -5.39
CA LYS A 447 7.28 -33.10 -5.34
C LYS A 447 6.95 -32.61 -3.93
N THR A 448 6.41 -31.40 -3.86
CA THR A 448 5.77 -30.83 -2.65
C THR A 448 4.42 -31.49 -2.38
N ASN A 449 3.76 -31.12 -1.26
CA ASN A 449 2.41 -31.60 -0.95
C ASN A 449 1.38 -31.21 -2.04
N ASP A 450 1.62 -30.10 -2.77
CA ASP A 450 0.81 -29.64 -3.90
C ASP A 450 1.17 -30.31 -5.24
N GLY A 451 2.13 -31.23 -5.24
CA GLY A 451 2.63 -31.90 -6.45
C GLY A 451 3.65 -31.08 -7.26
N LEU A 452 4.09 -29.92 -6.74
CA LEU A 452 4.99 -29.01 -7.47
C LEU A 452 6.44 -29.48 -7.39
N THR A 453 7.16 -29.39 -8.51
CA THR A 453 8.61 -29.66 -8.59
C THR A 453 9.42 -28.37 -8.42
N ALA A 454 10.75 -28.48 -8.34
CA ALA A 454 11.64 -27.31 -8.33
C ALA A 454 11.46 -26.45 -9.59
N LEU A 455 11.28 -27.09 -10.75
CA LEU A 455 11.05 -26.41 -12.04
C LEU A 455 9.81 -25.52 -12.01
N HIS A 456 8.69 -25.98 -11.41
CA HIS A 456 7.48 -25.16 -11.27
C HIS A 456 7.75 -23.87 -10.47
N ARG A 457 8.56 -23.94 -9.41
CA ARG A 457 8.88 -22.79 -8.56
C ARG A 457 9.84 -21.82 -9.24
N ALA A 458 10.85 -22.34 -9.95
CA ALA A 458 11.77 -21.54 -10.76
C ALA A 458 11.00 -20.77 -11.84
N CYS A 459 10.08 -21.44 -12.54
CA CYS A 459 9.25 -20.83 -13.57
C CYS A 459 8.31 -19.75 -13.01
N GLY A 460 7.62 -20.02 -11.90
CA GLY A 460 6.72 -19.05 -11.26
C GLY A 460 7.43 -17.83 -10.68
N SER A 461 8.72 -17.94 -10.35
CA SER A 461 9.54 -16.82 -9.89
C SER A 461 10.24 -16.06 -11.03
N GLY A 462 10.16 -16.57 -12.27
CA GLY A 462 10.66 -15.90 -13.46
C GLY A 462 12.19 -15.94 -13.63
N ARG A 463 12.85 -17.03 -13.21
CA ARG A 463 14.32 -17.16 -13.27
C ARG A 463 14.77 -18.04 -14.40
N ALA A 464 15.45 -17.45 -15.37
CA ALA A 464 15.99 -18.19 -16.50
C ALA A 464 17.14 -19.10 -16.06
N GLU A 465 18.13 -18.59 -15.31
CA GLU A 465 19.34 -19.38 -14.99
C GLU A 465 19.03 -20.63 -14.18
N ALA A 466 18.15 -20.51 -13.17
CA ALA A 466 17.71 -21.66 -12.37
C ALA A 466 16.85 -22.65 -13.18
N VAL A 467 16.11 -22.18 -14.19
CA VAL A 467 15.35 -23.06 -15.09
C VAL A 467 16.31 -23.81 -16.00
N ASP A 468 17.31 -23.14 -16.58
CA ASP A 468 18.33 -23.75 -17.43
C ASP A 468 19.13 -24.81 -16.67
N ALA A 469 19.55 -24.52 -15.44
CA ALA A 469 20.25 -25.48 -14.57
C ALA A 469 19.40 -26.73 -14.27
N LEU A 470 18.12 -26.54 -13.93
CA LEU A 470 17.20 -27.65 -13.66
C LEU A 470 16.94 -28.49 -14.93
N LEU A 471 16.78 -27.86 -16.10
CA LEU A 471 16.59 -28.54 -17.37
C LEU A 471 17.85 -29.32 -17.78
N ALA A 472 19.04 -28.73 -17.61
CA ALA A 472 20.32 -29.39 -17.85
C ALA A 472 20.52 -30.61 -16.95
N ALA A 473 20.01 -30.57 -15.71
CA ALA A 473 20.01 -31.70 -14.78
C ALA A 473 18.89 -32.73 -15.03
N GLY A 474 18.13 -32.61 -16.12
CA GLY A 474 17.11 -33.57 -16.51
C GLY A 474 15.74 -33.38 -15.87
N ALA A 475 15.39 -32.16 -15.42
CA ALA A 475 14.05 -31.87 -14.93
C ALA A 475 12.98 -32.19 -16.00
N ASP A 476 11.94 -32.92 -15.59
CA ASP A 476 10.81 -33.23 -16.47
C ASP A 476 9.97 -31.97 -16.73
N VAL A 477 10.07 -31.46 -17.96
CA VAL A 477 9.33 -30.28 -18.45
C VAL A 477 7.82 -30.50 -18.49
N HIS A 478 7.37 -31.76 -18.56
CA HIS A 478 5.96 -32.15 -18.62
C HIS A 478 5.39 -32.55 -17.25
N ALA A 479 6.18 -32.46 -16.18
CA ALA A 479 5.72 -32.80 -14.85
C ALA A 479 4.46 -32.00 -14.48
N LYS A 480 3.43 -32.70 -14.00
CA LYS A 480 2.18 -32.10 -13.55
C LYS A 480 2.09 -32.04 -12.02
N ALA A 481 1.62 -30.89 -11.53
CA ALA A 481 1.18 -30.70 -10.15
C ALA A 481 -0.22 -31.31 -9.91
N ASN A 482 -0.71 -31.26 -8.67
CA ASN A 482 -1.98 -31.89 -8.30
C ASN A 482 -3.20 -31.26 -9.02
N ASP A 483 -3.10 -29.99 -9.42
CA ASP A 483 -4.12 -29.26 -10.19
C ASP A 483 -3.95 -29.42 -11.72
N GLY A 484 -2.99 -30.23 -12.16
CA GLY A 484 -2.65 -30.46 -13.56
C GLY A 484 -1.80 -29.35 -14.18
N THR A 485 -1.33 -28.36 -13.41
CA THR A 485 -0.41 -27.33 -13.92
C THR A 485 0.95 -27.93 -14.26
N THR A 486 1.55 -27.42 -15.34
CA THR A 486 2.93 -27.73 -15.77
C THR A 486 3.82 -26.51 -15.53
N ALA A 487 5.14 -26.68 -15.64
CA ALA A 487 6.11 -25.59 -15.55
C ALA A 487 5.78 -24.41 -16.49
N LEU A 488 5.30 -24.71 -17.72
CA LEU A 488 4.93 -23.69 -18.71
C LEU A 488 3.75 -22.82 -18.27
N HIS A 489 2.80 -23.36 -17.50
CA HIS A 489 1.70 -22.56 -16.94
C HIS A 489 2.20 -21.51 -15.95
N TRP A 490 3.15 -21.89 -15.10
CA TRP A 490 3.78 -20.99 -14.14
C TRP A 490 4.68 -19.95 -14.82
N ALA A 491 5.40 -20.36 -15.87
CA ALA A 491 6.19 -19.46 -16.71
C ALA A 491 5.32 -18.39 -17.37
N GLY A 492 4.20 -18.78 -17.97
CA GLY A 492 3.21 -17.86 -18.53
C GLY A 492 2.71 -16.86 -17.48
N GLY A 493 2.32 -17.34 -16.29
CA GLY A 493 1.87 -16.48 -15.18
C GLY A 493 2.93 -15.50 -14.66
N SER A 494 4.22 -15.85 -14.76
CA SER A 494 5.33 -14.97 -14.36
C SER A 494 5.50 -13.76 -15.29
N GLY A 495 5.06 -13.86 -16.55
CA GLY A 495 5.19 -12.83 -17.56
C GLY A 495 6.59 -12.68 -18.18
N ARG A 496 7.55 -13.57 -17.88
CA ARG A 496 8.94 -13.49 -18.35
C ARG A 496 9.17 -14.33 -19.61
N ALA A 497 9.43 -13.68 -20.75
CA ALA A 497 9.70 -14.35 -22.04
C ALA A 497 10.84 -15.37 -21.97
N LYS A 498 11.99 -15.01 -21.40
CA LYS A 498 13.17 -15.89 -21.33
C LYS A 498 12.89 -17.28 -20.71
N VAL A 499 12.04 -17.32 -19.69
CA VAL A 499 11.66 -18.58 -19.03
C VAL A 499 10.72 -19.41 -19.90
N VAL A 500 9.81 -18.74 -20.63
CA VAL A 500 8.94 -19.39 -21.60
C VAL A 500 9.79 -19.98 -22.74
N ASP A 501 10.72 -19.21 -23.28
CA ASP A 501 11.61 -19.63 -24.37
C ASP A 501 12.45 -20.85 -23.95
N ALA A 502 13.09 -20.81 -22.77
CA ALA A 502 13.88 -21.93 -22.25
C ALA A 502 13.06 -23.23 -22.13
N LEU A 503 11.81 -23.15 -21.68
CA LEU A 503 10.92 -24.32 -21.58
C LEU A 503 10.50 -24.83 -22.97
N LEU A 504 10.21 -23.93 -23.92
CA LEU A 504 9.83 -24.30 -25.28
C LEU A 504 10.98 -24.96 -26.03
N GLU A 505 12.20 -24.44 -25.88
CA GLU A 505 13.44 -25.05 -26.40
C GLU A 505 13.68 -26.44 -25.80
N ALA A 506 13.34 -26.64 -24.53
CA ALA A 506 13.36 -27.94 -23.87
C ALA A 506 12.17 -28.87 -24.23
N GLY A 507 11.31 -28.46 -25.17
CA GLY A 507 10.22 -29.29 -25.69
C GLY A 507 8.91 -29.21 -24.91
N ALA A 508 8.66 -28.15 -24.12
CA ALA A 508 7.39 -27.97 -23.42
C ALA A 508 6.19 -27.95 -24.37
N ASP A 509 5.13 -28.68 -24.01
CA ASP A 509 3.87 -28.68 -24.76
C ASP A 509 3.10 -27.37 -24.51
N VAL A 510 3.06 -26.52 -25.55
CA VAL A 510 2.35 -25.22 -25.55
C VAL A 510 0.83 -25.38 -25.40
N HIS A 511 0.28 -26.54 -25.73
CA HIS A 511 -1.15 -26.84 -25.67
C HIS A 511 -1.56 -27.63 -24.43
N ALA A 512 -0.64 -27.88 -23.50
CA ALA A 512 -0.93 -28.58 -22.26
C ALA A 512 -2.06 -27.87 -21.49
N LYS A 513 -3.02 -28.66 -20.99
CA LYS A 513 -4.17 -28.16 -20.22
C LYS A 513 -4.09 -28.60 -18.74
N THR A 514 -4.47 -27.70 -17.84
CA THR A 514 -4.70 -28.01 -16.41
C THR A 514 -5.98 -28.82 -16.20
N ASN A 515 -6.26 -29.25 -14.97
CA ASN A 515 -7.54 -29.91 -14.62
C ASN A 515 -8.77 -29.02 -14.87
N GLY A 516 -8.58 -27.69 -14.97
CA GLY A 516 -9.64 -26.74 -15.34
C GLY A 516 -9.71 -26.43 -16.85
N GLY A 517 -8.89 -27.09 -17.68
CA GLY A 517 -8.81 -26.84 -19.12
C GLY A 517 -7.95 -25.63 -19.51
N TRP A 518 -7.26 -25.00 -18.56
CA TRP A 518 -6.47 -23.78 -18.80
C TRP A 518 -5.17 -24.12 -19.51
N THR A 519 -4.78 -23.33 -20.51
CA THR A 519 -3.46 -23.44 -21.17
C THR A 519 -2.47 -22.43 -20.60
N ALA A 520 -1.18 -22.55 -20.95
CA ALA A 520 -0.17 -21.56 -20.58
C ALA A 520 -0.54 -20.13 -21.06
N LEU A 521 -1.18 -20.00 -22.23
CA LEU A 521 -1.64 -18.72 -22.76
C LEU A 521 -2.73 -18.08 -21.88
N HIS A 522 -3.61 -18.88 -21.27
CA HIS A 522 -4.58 -18.35 -20.30
C HIS A 522 -3.88 -17.76 -19.07
N TRP A 523 -2.82 -18.41 -18.59
CA TRP A 523 -2.04 -17.91 -17.46
C TRP A 523 -1.27 -16.64 -17.82
N ALA A 524 -0.65 -16.60 -19.00
CA ALA A 524 0.05 -15.42 -19.53
C ALA A 524 -0.89 -14.22 -19.74
N GLY A 525 -2.11 -14.46 -20.23
CA GLY A 525 -3.11 -13.41 -20.37
C GLY A 525 -3.47 -12.73 -19.04
N GLY A 526 -3.42 -13.47 -17.92
CA GLY A 526 -3.66 -12.91 -16.58
C GLY A 526 -2.47 -12.16 -15.96
N SER A 527 -1.31 -12.15 -16.63
CA SER A 527 -0.12 -11.43 -16.18
C SER A 527 -0.19 -9.93 -16.54
N ARG A 528 0.74 -9.12 -16.02
CA ARG A 528 0.84 -7.69 -16.38
C ARG A 528 1.69 -7.44 -17.63
N ILE A 529 2.47 -8.42 -18.05
CA ILE A 529 3.54 -8.27 -19.03
C ILE A 529 3.15 -9.05 -20.30
N ALA A 530 3.15 -8.39 -21.45
CA ALA A 530 2.75 -9.00 -22.72
C ALA A 530 3.81 -9.92 -23.33
N GLU A 531 5.07 -9.82 -22.92
CA GLU A 531 6.19 -10.58 -23.50
C GLU A 531 5.95 -12.11 -23.47
N ALA A 532 5.41 -12.64 -22.36
CA ALA A 532 5.06 -14.06 -22.27
C ALA A 532 3.87 -14.45 -23.19
N VAL A 533 2.95 -13.51 -23.47
CA VAL A 533 1.86 -13.72 -24.41
C VAL A 533 2.41 -13.78 -25.84
N ASP A 534 3.26 -12.82 -26.21
CA ASP A 534 3.84 -12.72 -27.55
C ASP A 534 4.72 -13.95 -27.87
N THR A 535 5.54 -14.40 -26.92
CA THR A 535 6.39 -15.60 -27.07
C THR A 535 5.57 -16.89 -27.21
N LEU A 536 4.54 -17.09 -26.37
CA LEU A 536 3.66 -18.25 -26.51
C LEU A 536 2.93 -18.25 -27.86
N LEU A 537 2.45 -17.09 -28.32
CA LEU A 537 1.80 -16.96 -29.62
C LEU A 537 2.77 -17.22 -30.78
N ALA A 538 4.01 -16.73 -30.70
CA ALA A 538 5.06 -17.02 -31.66
C ALA A 538 5.41 -18.52 -31.71
N ALA A 539 5.31 -19.21 -30.58
CA ALA A 539 5.50 -20.65 -30.45
C ALA A 539 4.29 -21.49 -30.92
N GLY A 540 3.23 -20.86 -31.43
CA GLY A 540 2.04 -21.54 -31.96
C GLY A 540 0.95 -21.82 -30.93
N ALA A 541 0.93 -21.13 -29.79
CA ALA A 541 -0.17 -21.24 -28.84
C ALA A 541 -1.51 -20.87 -29.50
N ASP A 542 -2.52 -21.72 -29.30
CA ASP A 542 -3.86 -21.49 -29.81
C ASP A 542 -4.54 -20.35 -29.03
N VAL A 543 -4.72 -19.21 -29.71
CA VAL A 543 -5.37 -18.00 -29.18
C VAL A 543 -6.87 -18.21 -28.90
N HIS A 544 -7.49 -19.20 -29.55
CA HIS A 544 -8.90 -19.54 -29.41
C HIS A 544 -9.13 -20.73 -28.46
N ALA A 545 -8.08 -21.23 -27.78
CA ALA A 545 -8.23 -22.32 -26.84
C ALA A 545 -9.23 -21.93 -25.73
N GLU A 546 -10.16 -22.84 -25.45
CA GLU A 546 -11.17 -22.68 -24.40
C GLU A 546 -10.82 -23.54 -23.17
N ALA A 547 -10.99 -22.95 -21.98
CA ALA A 547 -11.01 -23.64 -20.70
C ALA A 547 -12.36 -24.37 -20.48
N HIS A 548 -12.48 -25.16 -19.41
CA HIS A 548 -13.72 -25.90 -19.13
C HIS A 548 -14.94 -25.01 -18.83
N ASP A 549 -14.74 -23.74 -18.50
CA ASP A 549 -15.81 -22.74 -18.33
C ASP A 549 -16.13 -22.00 -19.63
N GLY A 550 -15.48 -22.34 -20.75
CA GLY A 550 -15.58 -21.63 -22.03
C GLY A 550 -14.76 -20.35 -22.09
N SER A 551 -14.01 -20.00 -21.04
CA SER A 551 -13.15 -18.81 -21.05
C SER A 551 -11.99 -19.01 -22.03
N THR A 552 -11.70 -17.97 -22.80
CA THR A 552 -10.48 -17.84 -23.60
C THR A 552 -9.39 -17.07 -22.85
N ALA A 553 -8.17 -17.02 -23.39
CA ALA A 553 -7.09 -16.20 -22.83
C ALA A 553 -7.47 -14.71 -22.72
N LEU A 554 -8.29 -14.20 -23.66
CA LEU A 554 -8.80 -12.83 -23.63
C LEU A 554 -9.75 -12.59 -22.44
N HIS A 555 -10.64 -13.53 -22.17
CA HIS A 555 -11.51 -13.47 -20.97
C HIS A 555 -10.67 -13.40 -19.70
N ARG A 556 -9.59 -14.19 -19.63
CA ARG A 556 -8.70 -14.18 -18.47
C ARG A 556 -7.93 -12.87 -18.33
N ALA A 557 -7.44 -12.29 -19.42
CA ALA A 557 -6.74 -11.01 -19.41
C ALA A 557 -7.59 -9.88 -18.83
N VAL A 558 -8.88 -9.88 -19.13
CA VAL A 558 -9.83 -8.92 -18.56
C VAL A 558 -10.25 -9.30 -17.12
N LYS A 559 -10.24 -10.60 -16.75
CA LYS A 559 -10.70 -11.13 -15.46
C LYS A 559 -9.66 -11.07 -14.33
N ALA A 560 -8.38 -10.83 -14.59
CA ALA A 560 -7.32 -10.87 -13.56
C ALA A 560 -7.58 -9.88 -12.39
N ARG A 561 -7.18 -10.25 -11.16
CA ARG A 561 -7.50 -9.52 -9.91
C ARG A 561 -6.54 -8.39 -9.56
N ASP A 562 -5.36 -8.29 -10.19
CA ASP A 562 -4.35 -7.26 -9.90
C ASP A 562 -4.59 -5.95 -10.68
N LEU A 563 -5.83 -5.46 -10.61
CA LEU A 563 -6.20 -4.12 -11.03
C LEU A 563 -6.13 -3.20 -9.82
N GLY A 564 -4.90 -2.90 -9.38
CA GLY A 564 -4.67 -1.66 -8.63
C GLY A 564 -5.10 -0.45 -9.48
N TRP A 565 -5.34 0.68 -8.84
CA TRP A 565 -5.89 1.93 -9.42
C TRP A 565 -5.09 2.55 -10.59
N TRP A 566 -4.04 1.89 -11.07
CA TRP A 566 -3.17 2.35 -12.15
C TRP A 566 -3.09 1.29 -13.24
N SER A 567 -3.55 1.66 -14.45
CA SER A 567 -3.33 0.98 -15.74
C SER A 567 -3.44 -0.56 -15.71
N GLY A 568 -4.61 -1.09 -16.06
CA GLY A 568 -4.82 -2.54 -16.23
C GLY A 568 -3.95 -3.18 -17.34
N PRO A 569 -4.06 -4.51 -17.54
CA PRO A 569 -3.28 -5.28 -18.53
C PRO A 569 -3.75 -4.97 -19.97
N LEU A 570 -3.61 -3.72 -20.40
CA LEU A 570 -3.88 -3.31 -21.77
C LEU A 570 -2.93 -4.02 -22.73
N ALA A 571 -1.67 -4.22 -22.33
CA ALA A 571 -0.65 -4.85 -23.16
C ALA A 571 -0.96 -6.32 -23.52
N PRO A 572 -1.27 -7.23 -22.56
CA PRO A 572 -1.73 -8.58 -22.90
C PRO A 572 -3.00 -8.60 -23.77
N VAL A 573 -3.96 -7.70 -23.50
CA VAL A 573 -5.18 -7.59 -24.32
C VAL A 573 -4.85 -7.18 -25.76
N THR A 574 -3.98 -6.17 -25.95
CA THR A 574 -3.59 -5.71 -27.28
C THR A 574 -2.81 -6.78 -28.04
N SER A 575 -1.93 -7.53 -27.37
CA SER A 575 -1.17 -8.62 -27.99
C SER A 575 -2.08 -9.76 -28.44
N LEU A 576 -3.03 -10.18 -27.58
CA LEU A 576 -4.01 -11.22 -27.94
C LEU A 576 -4.86 -10.79 -29.14
N VAL A 577 -5.35 -9.55 -29.15
CA VAL A 577 -6.13 -9.02 -30.28
C VAL A 577 -5.29 -8.88 -31.55
N ALA A 578 -4.03 -8.45 -31.44
CA ALA A 578 -3.11 -8.38 -32.58
C ALA A 578 -2.88 -9.76 -33.20
N ALA A 579 -2.87 -10.82 -32.39
CA ALA A 579 -2.84 -12.21 -32.82
C ALA A 579 -4.20 -12.78 -33.26
N ARG A 580 -5.19 -11.91 -33.53
CA ARG A 580 -6.53 -12.25 -34.01
C ARG A 580 -7.39 -13.03 -33.01
N ALA A 581 -7.21 -12.82 -31.71
CA ALA A 581 -8.17 -13.30 -30.71
C ALA A 581 -9.58 -12.80 -31.05
N ASP A 582 -10.57 -13.69 -30.94
CA ASP A 582 -11.97 -13.30 -31.10
C ASP A 582 -12.44 -12.46 -29.90
N VAL A 583 -12.65 -11.17 -30.15
CA VAL A 583 -13.11 -10.19 -29.16
C VAL A 583 -14.55 -10.49 -28.69
N ASN A 584 -15.32 -11.20 -29.51
CA ASN A 584 -16.73 -11.50 -29.30
C ASN A 584 -16.99 -12.94 -28.85
N ALA A 585 -15.93 -13.71 -28.59
CA ALA A 585 -16.06 -15.04 -27.99
C ALA A 585 -16.84 -14.95 -26.67
N THR A 586 -17.64 -15.97 -26.40
CA THR A 586 -18.48 -16.06 -25.19
C THR A 586 -18.10 -17.28 -24.36
N ASP A 587 -18.06 -17.12 -23.04
CA ASP A 587 -17.97 -18.27 -22.13
C ASP A 587 -19.31 -19.04 -22.04
N HIS A 588 -19.36 -20.11 -21.22
CA HIS A 588 -20.57 -20.91 -21.02
C HIS A 588 -21.74 -20.12 -20.41
N ASP A 589 -21.47 -19.01 -19.72
CA ASP A 589 -22.48 -18.10 -19.19
C ASP A 589 -22.91 -17.04 -20.22
N GLY A 590 -22.37 -17.09 -21.44
CA GLY A 590 -22.62 -16.13 -22.51
C GLY A 590 -21.92 -14.78 -22.30
N TRP A 591 -20.93 -14.71 -21.41
CA TRP A 591 -20.16 -13.49 -21.16
C TRP A 591 -19.07 -13.33 -22.20
N THR A 592 -19.00 -12.14 -22.77
CA THR A 592 -17.87 -11.70 -23.59
C THR A 592 -16.81 -11.01 -22.75
N ALA A 593 -15.60 -10.80 -23.30
CA ALA A 593 -14.57 -9.97 -22.70
C ALA A 593 -15.10 -8.57 -22.30
N LEU A 594 -16.01 -7.98 -23.09
CA LEU A 594 -16.64 -6.71 -22.78
C LEU A 594 -17.51 -6.75 -21.51
N HIS A 595 -18.26 -7.84 -21.28
CA HIS A 595 -19.05 -8.01 -20.06
C HIS A 595 -18.16 -7.97 -18.81
N PHE A 596 -17.02 -8.68 -18.82
CA PHE A 596 -16.06 -8.68 -17.72
C PHE A 596 -15.36 -7.32 -17.52
N ALA A 597 -15.03 -6.61 -18.61
CA ALA A 597 -14.40 -5.29 -18.53
C ALA A 597 -15.34 -4.26 -17.88
N VAL A 598 -16.61 -4.29 -18.30
CA VAL A 598 -17.67 -3.43 -17.77
C VAL A 598 -17.98 -3.78 -16.32
N SER A 599 -18.03 -5.06 -15.95
CA SER A 599 -18.33 -5.47 -14.58
C SER A 599 -17.29 -5.00 -13.56
N ARG A 600 -16.08 -4.67 -14.01
CA ARG A 600 -14.96 -4.22 -13.17
C ARG A 600 -14.76 -2.71 -13.15
N GLY A 601 -15.39 -1.96 -14.05
CA GLY A 601 -15.14 -0.53 -14.15
C GLY A 601 -13.84 -0.17 -14.91
N ALA A 602 -13.28 -1.06 -15.73
CA ALA A 602 -12.00 -0.85 -16.42
C ALA A 602 -12.15 0.00 -17.70
N THR A 603 -12.34 1.32 -17.56
CA THR A 603 -12.59 2.25 -18.67
C THR A 603 -11.60 2.13 -19.84
N PRO A 604 -10.26 2.06 -19.64
CA PRO A 604 -9.32 1.95 -20.76
C PRO A 604 -9.41 0.63 -21.53
N VAL A 605 -9.75 -0.46 -20.84
CA VAL A 605 -9.91 -1.79 -21.47
C VAL A 605 -11.21 -1.83 -22.27
N VAL A 606 -12.29 -1.22 -21.75
CA VAL A 606 -13.56 -1.07 -22.49
C VAL A 606 -13.34 -0.27 -23.77
N ASP A 607 -12.68 0.89 -23.70
CA ASP A 607 -12.37 1.72 -24.88
C ASP A 607 -11.55 0.94 -25.91
N ALA A 608 -10.53 0.21 -25.48
CA ALA A 608 -9.71 -0.62 -26.36
C ALA A 608 -10.53 -1.74 -27.03
N LEU A 609 -11.31 -2.51 -26.27
CA LEU A 609 -12.17 -3.57 -26.82
C LEU A 609 -13.16 -3.03 -27.86
N LEU A 610 -13.78 -1.87 -27.61
CA LEU A 610 -14.69 -1.23 -28.57
C LEU A 610 -13.96 -0.79 -29.85
N ARG A 611 -12.75 -0.22 -29.75
CA ARG A 611 -11.92 0.11 -30.92
C ARG A 611 -11.53 -1.11 -31.74
N PHE A 612 -11.37 -2.25 -31.08
CA PHE A 612 -11.07 -3.54 -31.72
C PHE A 612 -12.30 -4.27 -32.26
N GLY A 613 -13.50 -3.67 -32.22
CA GLY A 613 -14.71 -4.22 -32.82
C GLY A 613 -15.51 -5.14 -31.90
N ALA A 614 -15.39 -4.99 -30.58
CA ALA A 614 -16.29 -5.66 -29.63
C ALA A 614 -17.75 -5.24 -29.87
N ASP A 615 -18.65 -6.22 -29.99
CA ASP A 615 -20.08 -5.98 -30.01
C ASP A 615 -20.53 -5.50 -28.62
N ALA A 616 -21.26 -4.38 -28.59
CA ALA A 616 -21.80 -3.78 -27.38
C ALA A 616 -23.18 -4.34 -26.99
N THR A 617 -23.78 -5.17 -27.84
CA THR A 617 -25.11 -5.74 -27.67
C THR A 617 -25.22 -7.25 -27.35
N PRO A 618 -24.16 -8.02 -27.03
CA PRO A 618 -24.33 -9.42 -26.68
C PRO A 618 -25.16 -9.56 -25.40
N VAL A 619 -25.91 -10.66 -25.32
CA VAL A 619 -26.80 -10.99 -24.20
C VAL A 619 -26.29 -12.24 -23.53
N CYS A 620 -25.90 -12.13 -22.25
CA CYS A 620 -25.48 -13.29 -21.48
C CYS A 620 -26.65 -14.22 -21.14
N CYS A 621 -26.39 -15.40 -20.58
CA CYS A 621 -27.42 -16.36 -20.17
C CYS A 621 -28.40 -15.79 -19.13
N ALA A 622 -28.00 -14.77 -18.36
CA ALA A 622 -28.88 -14.03 -17.45
C ALA A 622 -29.79 -13.01 -18.16
N GLY A 623 -29.61 -12.80 -19.47
CA GLY A 623 -30.38 -11.84 -20.25
C GLY A 623 -29.90 -10.40 -20.14
N GLU A 624 -28.70 -10.17 -19.59
CA GLU A 624 -28.12 -8.85 -19.37
C GLU A 624 -27.15 -8.49 -20.52
N THR A 625 -27.15 -7.21 -20.89
CA THR A 625 -26.18 -6.64 -21.83
C THR A 625 -25.07 -5.92 -21.07
N PRO A 626 -23.91 -5.62 -21.71
CA PRO A 626 -22.87 -4.80 -21.09
C PRO A 626 -23.41 -3.46 -20.59
N LEU A 627 -24.31 -2.81 -21.36
CA LEU A 627 -24.95 -1.56 -20.94
C LEU A 627 -25.83 -1.73 -19.68
N CYS A 628 -26.59 -2.82 -19.59
CA CYS A 628 -27.37 -3.13 -18.39
C CYS A 628 -26.49 -3.35 -17.16
N ILE A 629 -25.37 -4.06 -17.30
CA ILE A 629 -24.39 -4.28 -16.22
C ILE A 629 -23.75 -2.95 -15.80
N ALA A 630 -23.34 -2.10 -16.75
CA ALA A 630 -22.77 -0.78 -16.47
C ALA A 630 -23.71 0.10 -15.65
N VAL A 631 -25.01 0.08 -15.97
CA VAL A 631 -26.05 0.80 -15.24
C VAL A 631 -26.35 0.16 -13.88
N ALA A 632 -26.35 -1.17 -13.81
CA ALA A 632 -26.54 -1.94 -12.59
C ALA A 632 -25.38 -1.82 -11.59
N LEU A 633 -24.16 -1.48 -12.05
CA LEU A 633 -22.96 -1.24 -11.22
C LEU A 633 -22.58 0.25 -11.04
N GLY A 634 -22.97 1.12 -11.97
CA GLY A 634 -23.04 2.58 -11.77
C GLY A 634 -21.86 3.32 -12.41
N HIS A 635 -21.22 2.70 -13.40
CA HIS A 635 -20.02 3.19 -14.04
C HIS A 635 -20.36 4.26 -15.08
N ARG A 636 -20.50 5.52 -14.65
CA ARG A 636 -20.90 6.66 -15.51
C ARG A 636 -20.04 6.81 -16.76
N GLN A 637 -18.71 6.77 -16.59
CA GLN A 637 -17.76 6.90 -17.71
C GLN A 637 -17.90 5.78 -18.74
N ILE A 638 -18.18 4.55 -18.29
CA ILE A 638 -18.38 3.39 -19.18
C ILE A 638 -19.71 3.48 -19.92
N ILE A 639 -20.76 3.95 -19.25
CA ILE A 639 -22.07 4.18 -19.89
C ILE A 639 -21.92 5.14 -21.07
N ASP A 640 -21.12 6.19 -20.94
CA ASP A 640 -20.94 7.18 -21.99
C ASP A 640 -20.20 6.62 -23.23
N LEU A 641 -19.31 5.64 -23.02
CA LEU A 641 -18.57 4.93 -24.08
C LEU A 641 -19.43 3.94 -24.87
N LEU A 642 -20.45 3.34 -24.25
CA LEU A 642 -21.29 2.33 -24.90
C LEU A 642 -22.37 2.97 -25.81
N PRO A 643 -22.71 2.34 -26.95
CA PRO A 643 -23.77 2.81 -27.81
C PRO A 643 -25.16 2.69 -27.15
N PRO A 644 -26.14 3.54 -27.52
CA PRO A 644 -27.49 3.53 -26.98
C PRO A 644 -28.35 2.46 -27.69
N THR A 645 -27.76 1.31 -28.00
CA THR A 645 -28.40 0.22 -28.72
C THR A 645 -28.66 -0.92 -27.76
N HIS A 646 -29.86 -1.48 -27.81
CA HIS A 646 -30.25 -2.60 -26.97
C HIS A 646 -30.94 -3.67 -27.80
N PRO A 647 -30.53 -4.94 -27.68
CA PRO A 647 -31.08 -6.01 -28.49
C PRO A 647 -32.49 -6.38 -28.00
N ALA A 648 -33.31 -6.90 -28.90
CA ALA A 648 -34.72 -7.23 -28.62
C ALA A 648 -34.91 -8.51 -27.78
N ASN A 649 -33.86 -9.34 -27.66
CA ASN A 649 -33.86 -10.61 -26.94
C ASN A 649 -33.42 -10.49 -25.47
N ALA A 650 -32.89 -9.33 -25.04
CA ALA A 650 -32.47 -9.11 -23.66
C ALA A 650 -33.67 -9.08 -22.70
N VAL A 651 -33.44 -9.54 -21.46
CA VAL A 651 -34.51 -9.76 -20.47
C VAL A 651 -35.01 -8.44 -19.90
N SER A 652 -34.09 -7.54 -19.56
CA SER A 652 -34.34 -6.26 -18.87
C SER A 652 -33.73 -5.09 -19.66
N THR A 653 -34.32 -3.90 -19.55
CA THR A 653 -33.80 -2.68 -20.21
C THR A 653 -32.89 -1.86 -19.27
N PRO A 654 -31.99 -1.00 -19.79
CA PRO A 654 -31.07 -0.24 -18.96
C PRO A 654 -31.79 0.71 -18.00
N ALA A 655 -32.89 1.32 -18.47
CA ALA A 655 -33.74 2.18 -17.63
C ALA A 655 -34.44 1.38 -16.51
N LEU A 656 -34.80 0.12 -16.78
CA LEU A 656 -35.40 -0.77 -15.77
C LEU A 656 -34.38 -1.17 -14.71
N GLU A 657 -33.14 -1.49 -15.09
CA GLU A 657 -32.06 -1.80 -14.14
C GLU A 657 -31.68 -0.60 -13.28
N ALA A 658 -31.63 0.61 -13.85
CA ALA A 658 -31.42 1.85 -13.08
C ALA A 658 -32.47 1.99 -11.96
N VAL A 659 -33.75 1.72 -12.28
CA VAL A 659 -34.86 1.77 -11.32
C VAL A 659 -34.78 0.63 -10.30
N LYS A 660 -34.45 -0.60 -10.72
CA LYS A 660 -34.26 -1.74 -9.81
C LYS A 660 -33.15 -1.50 -8.78
N ARG A 661 -32.11 -0.75 -9.14
CA ARG A 661 -30.98 -0.43 -8.24
C ARG A 661 -31.08 0.95 -7.58
N LYS A 662 -32.20 1.67 -7.73
CA LYS A 662 -32.47 3.02 -7.17
C LYS A 662 -31.50 4.11 -7.66
N ARG A 663 -31.04 4.05 -8.91
CA ARG A 663 -30.07 4.98 -9.50
C ARG A 663 -30.74 5.96 -10.44
N VAL A 664 -31.58 6.81 -9.86
CA VAL A 664 -32.41 7.77 -10.59
C VAL A 664 -31.58 8.76 -11.41
N ALA A 665 -30.38 9.14 -10.93
CA ALA A 665 -29.48 10.05 -11.63
C ALA A 665 -28.97 9.53 -12.99
N LEU A 666 -28.99 8.20 -13.22
CA LEU A 666 -28.57 7.62 -14.50
C LEU A 666 -29.68 7.69 -15.56
N LEU A 667 -30.93 7.97 -15.17
CA LEU A 667 -32.06 8.09 -16.11
C LEU A 667 -31.97 9.34 -17.00
N ASP A 668 -31.18 10.34 -16.58
CA ASP A 668 -30.93 11.55 -17.37
C ASP A 668 -29.78 11.37 -18.38
N ASN A 669 -29.06 10.24 -18.32
CA ASN A 669 -28.02 9.95 -19.28
C ASN A 669 -28.61 9.70 -20.67
N ASN A 670 -28.01 10.31 -21.70
CA ASN A 670 -28.43 10.20 -23.10
C ASN A 670 -28.50 8.76 -23.62
N ARG A 671 -27.77 7.82 -22.99
CA ARG A 671 -27.75 6.39 -23.36
C ARG A 671 -28.86 5.58 -22.69
N VAL A 672 -29.39 6.02 -21.56
CA VAL A 672 -30.41 5.30 -20.77
C VAL A 672 -31.81 5.85 -21.04
N ARG A 673 -31.93 7.17 -21.23
CA ARG A 673 -33.20 7.87 -21.47
C ARG A 673 -34.06 7.29 -22.60
N PRO A 674 -33.52 6.82 -23.74
CA PRO A 674 -34.33 6.24 -24.82
C PRO A 674 -35.21 5.06 -24.37
N PHE A 675 -34.73 4.28 -23.39
CA PHE A 675 -35.38 3.06 -22.91
C PHE A 675 -36.41 3.30 -21.79
N LEU A 676 -36.73 4.56 -21.46
CA LEU A 676 -37.63 4.91 -20.36
C LEU A 676 -39.04 4.31 -20.52
N HIS A 677 -39.51 4.18 -21.75
CA HIS A 677 -40.85 3.67 -22.05
C HIS A 677 -40.86 2.20 -22.42
N ASP A 678 -39.71 1.55 -22.55
CA ASP A 678 -39.67 0.18 -23.02
C ASP A 678 -40.13 -0.80 -21.94
N ALA A 679 -40.79 -1.86 -22.41
CA ALA A 679 -41.33 -2.90 -21.56
C ALA A 679 -40.33 -4.05 -21.42
N ASP A 680 -40.22 -4.59 -20.20
CA ASP A 680 -39.49 -5.83 -19.92
C ASP A 680 -39.99 -6.97 -20.80
N ARG A 681 -39.11 -7.87 -21.24
CA ARG A 681 -39.50 -8.95 -22.16
C ARG A 681 -40.44 -9.96 -21.49
N THR A 682 -40.17 -10.31 -20.24
CA THR A 682 -40.84 -11.43 -19.54
C THR A 682 -42.17 -11.01 -18.94
N SER A 683 -42.19 -9.86 -18.29
CA SER A 683 -43.35 -9.37 -17.54
C SER A 683 -44.12 -8.27 -18.27
N LYS A 684 -43.54 -7.68 -19.33
CA LYS A 684 -43.98 -6.40 -19.92
C LYS A 684 -44.08 -5.27 -18.89
N ASP A 685 -43.38 -5.40 -17.76
CA ASP A 685 -43.29 -4.35 -16.77
C ASP A 685 -42.45 -3.20 -17.33
N ARG A 686 -43.01 -2.00 -17.34
CA ARG A 686 -42.24 -0.76 -17.59
C ARG A 686 -41.62 -0.25 -16.29
N VAL A 687 -40.71 0.72 -16.41
CA VAL A 687 -40.02 1.37 -15.26
C VAL A 687 -40.96 1.75 -14.11
N LEU A 688 -42.18 2.23 -14.43
CA LEU A 688 -43.15 2.65 -13.43
C LEU A 688 -43.83 1.49 -12.71
N HIS A 689 -44.01 0.34 -13.37
CA HIS A 689 -44.56 -0.88 -12.74
C HIS A 689 -43.59 -1.42 -11.69
N VAL A 690 -42.29 -1.43 -11.98
CA VAL A 690 -41.24 -1.89 -11.06
C VAL A 690 -41.09 -0.93 -9.88
N ALA A 691 -41.05 0.39 -10.13
CA ALA A 691 -40.99 1.39 -9.07
C ALA A 691 -42.23 1.34 -8.15
N ALA A 692 -43.41 1.18 -8.75
CA ALA A 692 -44.68 1.08 -8.02
C ALA A 692 -44.76 -0.18 -7.14
N ARG A 693 -44.30 -1.33 -7.64
CA ARG A 693 -44.25 -2.60 -6.90
C ARG A 693 -43.28 -2.56 -5.71
N ARG A 694 -42.24 -1.73 -5.77
CA ARG A 694 -41.25 -1.56 -4.69
C ARG A 694 -41.63 -0.52 -3.66
N ALA A 695 -42.78 0.15 -3.82
CA ALA A 695 -43.24 1.22 -2.94
C ALA A 695 -42.20 2.34 -2.75
N ASP A 696 -41.45 2.68 -3.81
CA ASP A 696 -40.41 3.72 -3.78
C ASP A 696 -40.96 5.07 -4.30
N PRO A 697 -41.37 5.99 -3.41
CA PRO A 697 -41.97 7.26 -3.82
C PRO A 697 -40.98 8.18 -4.55
N THR A 698 -39.70 8.13 -4.21
CA THR A 698 -38.68 9.03 -4.78
C THR A 698 -38.46 8.74 -6.25
N THR A 699 -38.29 7.45 -6.60
CA THR A 699 -38.14 7.00 -7.98
C THR A 699 -39.43 7.20 -8.78
N VAL A 700 -40.61 6.97 -8.19
CA VAL A 700 -41.90 7.21 -8.88
C VAL A 700 -42.09 8.68 -9.24
N VAL A 701 -41.87 9.62 -8.31
CA VAL A 701 -41.97 11.06 -8.58
C VAL A 701 -40.99 11.48 -9.66
N ALA A 702 -39.75 11.01 -9.57
CA ALA A 702 -38.72 11.28 -10.58
C ALA A 702 -39.09 10.77 -11.98
N LEU A 703 -39.69 9.57 -12.09
CA LEU A 703 -40.17 9.02 -13.36
C LEU A 703 -41.37 9.81 -13.92
N LEU A 704 -42.26 10.28 -13.03
CA LEU A 704 -43.42 11.10 -13.42
C LEU A 704 -42.99 12.48 -13.94
N HIS A 705 -41.97 13.11 -13.35
CA HIS A 705 -41.36 14.34 -13.88
C HIS A 705 -40.77 14.12 -15.28
N ARG A 706 -40.29 12.91 -15.58
CA ARG A 706 -39.77 12.49 -16.89
C ARG A 706 -40.85 11.99 -17.86
N ARG A 707 -42.13 12.22 -17.54
CA ARG A 707 -43.31 11.88 -18.36
C ARG A 707 -43.50 10.37 -18.63
N ALA A 708 -43.08 9.49 -17.70
CA ALA A 708 -43.35 8.05 -17.80
C ALA A 708 -44.87 7.75 -17.90
N ASP A 709 -45.25 6.74 -18.69
CA ASP A 709 -46.65 6.42 -18.96
C ASP A 709 -47.32 5.68 -17.78
N VAL A 710 -48.33 6.33 -17.18
CA VAL A 710 -49.12 5.84 -16.05
C VAL A 710 -50.27 4.91 -16.44
N ARG A 711 -50.58 4.76 -17.73
CA ARG A 711 -51.74 4.00 -18.25
C ARG A 711 -51.36 2.70 -18.95
N SER A 712 -50.08 2.50 -19.24
CA SER A 712 -49.57 1.25 -19.76
C SER A 712 -49.97 0.06 -18.88
N VAL A 713 -50.19 -1.10 -19.49
CA VAL A 713 -50.49 -2.35 -18.80
C VAL A 713 -49.37 -3.36 -19.05
N ASN A 714 -49.10 -4.19 -18.05
CA ASN A 714 -48.16 -5.31 -18.17
C ASN A 714 -48.88 -6.59 -18.67
N ILE A 715 -48.19 -7.73 -18.69
CA ILE A 715 -48.75 -9.00 -19.21
C ILE A 715 -49.95 -9.53 -18.40
N ALA A 716 -50.09 -9.09 -17.15
CA ALA A 716 -51.20 -9.45 -16.27
C ALA A 716 -52.37 -8.44 -16.34
N ASP A 717 -52.38 -7.58 -17.36
CA ASP A 717 -53.30 -6.44 -17.50
C ASP A 717 -53.27 -5.47 -16.29
N GLU A 718 -52.20 -5.51 -15.50
CA GLU A 718 -52.02 -4.61 -14.37
C GLU A 718 -51.44 -3.28 -14.86
N THR A 719 -52.09 -2.17 -14.52
CA THR A 719 -51.50 -0.83 -14.58
C THR A 719 -50.46 -0.64 -13.46
N PRO A 720 -49.57 0.38 -13.52
CA PRO A 720 -48.64 0.65 -12.41
C PRO A 720 -49.35 0.84 -11.07
N LEU A 721 -50.56 1.40 -11.09
CA LEU A 721 -51.43 1.51 -9.91
C LEU A 721 -51.90 0.14 -9.41
N ALA A 722 -52.29 -0.75 -10.31
CA ALA A 722 -52.67 -2.12 -9.95
C ALA A 722 -51.48 -2.91 -9.38
N SER A 723 -50.27 -2.75 -9.92
CA SER A 723 -49.07 -3.40 -9.39
C SER A 723 -48.65 -2.87 -8.01
N ALA A 724 -48.89 -1.58 -7.70
CA ALA A 724 -48.75 -1.07 -6.33
C ALA A 724 -49.75 -1.75 -5.38
N LEU A 725 -51.01 -1.92 -5.79
CA LEU A 725 -52.03 -2.57 -4.98
C LEU A 725 -51.76 -4.07 -4.79
N SER A 726 -51.22 -4.75 -5.80
CA SER A 726 -50.90 -6.17 -5.72
C SER A 726 -49.75 -6.45 -4.74
N TRP A 727 -48.77 -5.54 -4.61
CA TRP A 727 -47.77 -5.59 -3.54
C TRP A 727 -48.42 -5.57 -2.15
N TYR A 728 -49.34 -4.63 -1.92
CA TYR A 728 -50.03 -4.51 -0.64
C TYR A 728 -50.90 -5.74 -0.34
N ALA A 729 -51.62 -6.26 -1.34
CA ALA A 729 -52.43 -7.46 -1.22
C ALA A 729 -51.58 -8.69 -0.83
N LYS A 730 -50.41 -8.88 -1.45
CA LYS A 730 -49.46 -9.96 -1.11
C LYS A 730 -48.93 -9.81 0.32
N LYS A 731 -48.56 -8.60 0.74
CA LYS A 731 -48.11 -8.34 2.12
C LYS A 731 -49.21 -8.59 3.15
N LEU A 732 -50.45 -8.22 2.84
CA LEU A 732 -51.60 -8.49 3.70
C LEU A 732 -51.92 -9.99 3.77
N SER A 733 -51.78 -10.73 2.67
CA SER A 733 -51.93 -12.20 2.67
C SER A 733 -50.88 -12.87 3.55
N ALA A 734 -49.60 -12.55 3.38
CA ALA A 734 -48.53 -13.10 4.21
C ALA A 734 -48.72 -12.79 5.71
N ALA A 735 -49.24 -11.60 6.04
CA ALA A 735 -49.58 -11.24 7.41
C ALA A 735 -50.77 -12.06 7.95
N ARG A 736 -51.74 -12.44 7.11
CA ARG A 736 -52.86 -13.33 7.49
C ARG A 736 -52.39 -14.76 7.70
N ASP A 737 -51.48 -15.24 6.85
CA ASP A 737 -50.92 -16.59 6.99
C ASP A 737 -50.13 -16.71 8.30
N LEU A 738 -49.34 -15.69 8.66
CA LEU A 738 -48.66 -15.60 9.95
C LEU A 738 -49.65 -15.50 11.13
N ALA A 739 -50.79 -14.83 10.93
CA ALA A 739 -51.86 -14.73 11.91
C ALA A 739 -52.59 -16.07 12.17
N GLY A 740 -52.46 -17.05 11.27
CA GLY A 740 -52.94 -18.42 11.49
C GLY A 740 -52.05 -19.22 12.44
N VAL A 741 -50.80 -18.78 12.65
CA VAL A 741 -49.77 -19.45 13.48
C VAL A 741 -49.50 -18.67 14.78
N MET A 742 -49.79 -17.37 14.82
CA MET A 742 -49.59 -16.49 15.97
C MET A 742 -50.90 -15.81 16.41
N ALA A 743 -51.16 -15.72 17.72
CA ALA A 743 -52.39 -15.11 18.28
C ALA A 743 -52.59 -13.60 17.97
N GLY A 744 -51.55 -12.91 17.45
CA GLY A 744 -51.47 -11.43 17.40
C GLY A 744 -52.14 -10.71 16.22
N ARG A 745 -52.84 -11.38 15.29
CA ARG A 745 -53.54 -10.77 14.13
C ARG A 745 -52.82 -9.54 13.49
N PRO A 746 -51.57 -9.68 13.03
CA PRO A 746 -50.78 -8.59 12.44
C PRO A 746 -51.40 -8.00 11.16
N ASP A 747 -52.34 -8.72 10.53
CA ASP A 747 -53.12 -8.27 9.37
C ASP A 747 -53.98 -7.02 9.66
N LEU A 748 -54.53 -6.90 10.88
CA LEU A 748 -55.37 -5.77 11.28
C LEU A 748 -54.56 -4.48 11.47
N HIS A 749 -53.39 -4.59 12.12
CA HIS A 749 -52.49 -3.46 12.33
C HIS A 749 -51.88 -2.98 11.01
N LEU A 750 -51.48 -3.89 10.11
CA LEU A 750 -50.97 -3.57 8.78
C LEU A 750 -52.03 -2.84 7.93
N ARG A 751 -53.29 -3.25 8.04
CA ARG A 751 -54.41 -2.59 7.36
C ARG A 751 -54.71 -1.19 7.90
N ALA A 752 -54.70 -1.01 9.21
CA ALA A 752 -54.91 0.30 9.83
C ALA A 752 -53.83 1.30 9.38
N VAL A 753 -52.55 0.90 9.43
CA VAL A 753 -51.41 1.74 9.02
C VAL A 753 -51.49 2.09 7.53
N ALA A 754 -51.78 1.13 6.64
CA ALA A 754 -51.89 1.38 5.21
C ALA A 754 -53.06 2.31 4.83
N GLU A 755 -54.18 2.22 5.55
CA GLU A 755 -55.35 3.08 5.34
C GLU A 755 -55.23 4.45 6.05
N GLY A 756 -54.14 4.71 6.78
CA GLY A 756 -53.94 5.95 7.54
C GLY A 756 -54.87 6.09 8.75
N ARG A 757 -55.32 4.97 9.32
CA ARG A 757 -56.22 4.89 10.49
C ARG A 757 -55.43 4.53 11.74
N ARG A 758 -55.94 4.93 12.92
CA ARG A 758 -55.35 4.49 14.19
C ARG A 758 -55.49 2.96 14.33
N PRO A 759 -54.41 2.23 14.66
CA PRO A 759 -54.51 0.80 14.91
C PRO A 759 -55.40 0.51 16.13
N PRO A 760 -56.03 -0.68 16.19
CA PRO A 760 -56.81 -1.08 17.37
C PRO A 760 -55.93 -1.10 18.64
N PRO A 761 -56.50 -0.79 19.83
CA PRO A 761 -55.75 -0.81 21.09
C PRO A 761 -55.25 -2.21 21.43
N PRO A 762 -54.12 -2.34 22.16
CA PRO A 762 -53.58 -3.64 22.56
C PRO A 762 -54.57 -4.39 23.46
N ARG A 763 -54.64 -5.72 23.30
CA ARG A 763 -55.38 -6.60 24.21
C ARG A 763 -54.58 -6.79 25.50
N SER A 764 -55.28 -7.02 26.62
CA SER A 764 -54.73 -7.07 27.98
C SER A 764 -53.98 -8.36 28.35
N ASP A 765 -53.87 -9.32 27.42
CA ASP A 765 -53.35 -10.67 27.58
C ASP A 765 -51.84 -10.83 27.27
N GLY A 766 -51.11 -9.71 27.08
CA GLY A 766 -49.63 -9.68 27.08
C GLY A 766 -48.92 -10.34 25.89
N LEU A 767 -49.62 -11.11 25.06
CA LEU A 767 -49.08 -11.81 23.89
C LEU A 767 -49.32 -11.02 22.58
N THR A 768 -48.85 -9.77 22.51
CA THR A 768 -48.96 -8.97 21.28
C THR A 768 -47.64 -8.91 20.48
N PRO A 769 -47.47 -9.74 19.44
CA PRO A 769 -46.62 -9.37 18.31
C PRO A 769 -47.43 -8.41 17.42
N GLY A 770 -47.42 -7.12 17.75
CA GLY A 770 -48.33 -6.14 17.15
C GLY A 770 -47.75 -4.77 16.81
N ALA A 771 -46.44 -4.54 16.96
CA ALA A 771 -45.82 -3.35 16.40
C ALA A 771 -45.41 -3.67 14.96
N VAL A 772 -46.20 -3.24 13.97
CA VAL A 772 -45.69 -3.07 12.60
C VAL A 772 -44.36 -2.35 12.73
N SER A 773 -43.26 -3.02 12.36
CA SER A 773 -41.91 -2.51 12.59
C SER A 773 -41.79 -1.12 11.96
N ASN A 774 -40.92 -0.27 12.52
CA ASN A 774 -40.69 1.08 11.96
C ASN A 774 -40.32 1.01 10.47
N ALA A 775 -39.59 -0.02 10.05
CA ALA A 775 -39.28 -0.30 8.64
C ALA A 775 -40.53 -0.61 7.80
N MET A 776 -41.44 -1.46 8.29
CA MET A 776 -42.69 -1.78 7.60
C MET A 776 -43.64 -0.58 7.55
N ARG A 777 -43.69 0.23 8.62
CA ARG A 777 -44.45 1.48 8.64
C ARG A 777 -43.94 2.45 7.57
N ALA A 778 -42.62 2.62 7.45
CA ALA A 778 -42.01 3.44 6.41
C ALA A 778 -42.32 2.92 4.99
N GLN A 779 -42.34 1.59 4.77
CA GLN A 779 -42.73 1.00 3.48
C GLN A 779 -44.21 1.24 3.13
N LEU A 780 -45.11 1.13 4.10
CA LEU A 780 -46.54 1.40 3.90
C LEU A 780 -46.82 2.89 3.66
N GLU A 781 -46.10 3.78 4.35
CA GLU A 781 -46.11 5.23 4.12
C GLU A 781 -45.61 5.56 2.70
N GLY A 782 -44.50 4.94 2.27
CA GLY A 782 -43.96 5.04 0.92
C GLY A 782 -44.93 4.54 -0.15
N TRP A 783 -45.56 3.38 0.08
CA TRP A 783 -46.60 2.83 -0.78
C TRP A 783 -47.80 3.77 -0.93
N ARG A 784 -48.26 4.36 0.17
CA ARG A 784 -49.36 5.32 0.18
C ARG A 784 -49.03 6.53 -0.68
N ARG A 785 -47.81 7.09 -0.54
CA ARG A 785 -47.31 8.20 -1.36
C ARG A 785 -47.26 7.83 -2.84
N VAL A 786 -46.83 6.62 -3.19
CA VAL A 786 -46.83 6.10 -4.57
C VAL A 786 -48.24 6.05 -5.16
N VAL A 787 -49.23 5.51 -4.43
CA VAL A 787 -50.63 5.44 -4.88
C VAL A 787 -51.19 6.84 -5.16
N ILE A 788 -50.92 7.80 -4.28
CA ILE A 788 -51.36 9.18 -4.44
C ILE A 788 -50.68 9.84 -5.65
N ALA A 789 -49.36 9.69 -5.79
CA ALA A 789 -48.59 10.27 -6.89
C ALA A 789 -49.06 9.74 -8.26
N LEU A 790 -49.31 8.45 -8.38
CA LEU A 790 -49.83 7.83 -9.61
C LEU A 790 -51.25 8.36 -9.95
N LEU A 791 -52.12 8.50 -8.96
CA LEU A 791 -53.47 9.03 -9.18
C LEU A 791 -53.46 10.52 -9.57
N HIS A 792 -52.55 11.33 -9.00
CA HIS A 792 -52.34 12.73 -9.41
C HIS A 792 -51.80 12.85 -10.83
N ALA A 793 -50.92 11.93 -11.25
CA ALA A 793 -50.40 11.89 -12.61
C ALA A 793 -51.41 11.38 -13.65
N GLY A 794 -52.63 11.02 -13.25
CA GLY A 794 -53.72 10.66 -14.16
C GLY A 794 -53.92 9.15 -14.35
N ALA A 795 -53.41 8.32 -13.44
CA ALA A 795 -53.78 6.91 -13.35
C ALA A 795 -55.28 6.77 -13.02
N VAL A 796 -55.91 5.73 -13.58
CA VAL A 796 -57.36 5.50 -13.45
C VAL A 796 -57.61 4.21 -12.68
N THR A 797 -58.71 4.12 -11.95
CA THR A 797 -59.09 2.90 -11.21
C THR A 797 -59.94 1.94 -12.05
N LYS A 798 -59.96 2.15 -13.38
CA LYS A 798 -60.62 1.26 -14.36
C LYS A 798 -59.77 0.01 -14.53
N GLY A 799 -60.36 -1.18 -14.40
CA GLY A 799 -59.65 -2.47 -14.39
C GLY A 799 -59.32 -2.98 -12.97
N LEU A 800 -59.35 -2.13 -11.95
CA LEU A 800 -59.23 -2.56 -10.56
C LEU A 800 -60.57 -3.14 -10.08
N GLY A 801 -60.56 -4.36 -9.54
CA GLY A 801 -61.71 -4.97 -8.87
C GLY A 801 -62.34 -4.05 -7.81
N ARG A 802 -63.58 -4.33 -7.41
CA ARG A 802 -64.37 -3.47 -6.49
C ARG A 802 -63.60 -3.14 -5.19
N ASP A 803 -62.83 -4.08 -4.67
CA ASP A 803 -62.08 -3.90 -3.42
C ASP A 803 -60.81 -3.06 -3.58
N GLY A 804 -60.12 -3.16 -4.73
CA GLY A 804 -58.98 -2.30 -5.05
C GLY A 804 -59.38 -0.84 -5.20
N ALA A 805 -60.52 -0.58 -5.87
CA ALA A 805 -61.06 0.79 -5.99
C ALA A 805 -61.48 1.38 -4.63
N LYS A 806 -62.11 0.56 -3.76
CA LYS A 806 -62.43 0.96 -2.38
C LYS A 806 -61.17 1.26 -1.56
N LEU A 807 -60.11 0.47 -1.71
CA LEU A 807 -58.84 0.69 -1.03
C LEU A 807 -58.19 2.00 -1.47
N CYS A 808 -58.12 2.29 -2.77
CA CYS A 808 -57.65 3.58 -3.28
C CYS A 808 -58.47 4.75 -2.72
N ALA A 809 -59.81 4.63 -2.68
CA ALA A 809 -60.66 5.66 -2.11
C ALA A 809 -60.40 5.89 -0.61
N ARG A 810 -60.18 4.82 0.17
CA ARG A 810 -59.80 4.94 1.58
C ARG A 810 -58.43 5.61 1.78
N VAL A 811 -57.46 5.28 0.93
CA VAL A 811 -56.14 5.92 0.92
C VAL A 811 -56.22 7.41 0.57
N VAL A 812 -57.05 7.79 -0.41
CA VAL A 812 -57.27 9.20 -0.76
C VAL A 812 -57.96 9.95 0.38
N ALA A 813 -58.97 9.34 1.02
CA ALA A 813 -59.70 9.96 2.12
C ALA A 813 -58.83 10.22 3.36
N SER A 814 -57.74 9.47 3.55
CA SER A 814 -56.83 9.67 4.69
C SER A 814 -55.85 10.82 4.48
N VAL A 815 -55.77 11.39 3.26
CA VAL A 815 -54.90 12.54 2.96
C VAL A 815 -55.66 13.84 3.24
N PRO A 816 -55.18 14.68 4.18
CA PRO A 816 -55.90 15.90 4.58
C PRO A 816 -56.18 16.86 3.41
N SER A 817 -55.30 16.92 2.41
CA SER A 817 -55.42 17.83 1.26
C SER A 817 -56.41 17.38 0.17
N LEU A 818 -56.84 16.11 0.17
CA LEU A 818 -57.75 15.55 -0.84
C LEU A 818 -59.18 15.36 -0.31
N GLY A 819 -59.31 14.97 0.97
CA GLY A 819 -60.58 14.89 1.67
C GLY A 819 -61.56 13.82 1.15
N PRO A 820 -62.69 13.62 1.86
CA PRO A 820 -63.67 12.56 1.58
C PRO A 820 -64.43 12.77 0.25
N GLN A 821 -64.57 14.01 -0.22
CA GLN A 821 -65.27 14.32 -1.48
C GLN A 821 -64.54 13.75 -2.71
N GLN A 822 -63.21 13.84 -2.75
CA GLN A 822 -62.41 13.26 -3.84
C GLN A 822 -62.39 11.72 -3.79
N ALA A 823 -62.44 11.13 -2.59
CA ALA A 823 -62.55 9.69 -2.41
C ALA A 823 -63.86 9.13 -2.96
N VAL A 824 -65.00 9.79 -2.69
CA VAL A 824 -66.31 9.43 -3.27
C VAL A 824 -66.29 9.58 -4.78
N ARG A 825 -65.71 10.68 -5.29
CA ARG A 825 -65.57 10.91 -6.72
C ARG A 825 -64.75 9.81 -7.40
N LEU A 826 -63.64 9.36 -6.80
CA LEU A 826 -62.81 8.28 -7.34
C LEU A 826 -63.59 6.96 -7.51
N LEU A 827 -64.58 6.69 -6.64
CA LEU A 827 -65.47 5.53 -6.75
C LEU A 827 -66.48 5.66 -7.89
N CYS A 828 -66.99 6.88 -8.12
CA CYS A 828 -68.01 7.15 -9.13
C CYS A 828 -67.42 7.35 -10.54
N THR A 829 -66.38 8.18 -10.68
CA THR A 829 -65.81 8.56 -11.98
C THR A 829 -64.57 7.77 -12.37
N ARG A 830 -64.08 6.89 -11.48
CA ARG A 830 -62.86 6.07 -11.65
C ARG A 830 -61.59 6.89 -11.99
N ARG A 831 -61.62 8.19 -11.70
CA ARG A 831 -60.57 9.19 -11.96
C ARG A 831 -60.58 10.25 -10.86
N LEU A 832 -59.42 10.68 -10.39
CA LEU A 832 -59.31 11.92 -9.60
C LEU A 832 -59.47 13.13 -10.53
N ARG A 833 -60.09 14.21 -10.05
CA ARG A 833 -60.14 15.48 -10.78
C ARG A 833 -58.73 16.06 -10.79
N ALA A 834 -58.13 16.22 -11.97
CA ALA A 834 -56.98 17.11 -12.08
C ALA A 834 -57.50 18.53 -11.80
N GLU A 835 -57.04 19.18 -10.75
CA GLU A 835 -56.97 20.64 -10.78
C GLU A 835 -55.92 20.97 -11.83
N ALA A 836 -56.41 21.23 -13.04
CA ALA A 836 -55.57 21.58 -14.17
C ALA A 836 -54.75 22.83 -13.80
N GLU A 837 -53.46 22.71 -14.06
CA GLU A 837 -52.47 23.79 -14.23
C GLU A 837 -51.93 24.50 -12.98
N ALA A 838 -52.69 24.71 -11.89
CA ALA A 838 -52.12 25.41 -10.71
C ALA A 838 -51.23 24.53 -9.80
N ARG A 839 -51.54 23.23 -9.64
CA ARG A 839 -50.76 22.31 -8.77
C ARG A 839 -49.65 21.55 -9.48
N ARG A 840 -49.64 21.53 -10.82
CA ARG A 840 -48.50 20.99 -11.60
C ARG A 840 -47.22 21.78 -11.37
N ALA A 841 -47.32 23.08 -11.05
CA ALA A 841 -46.20 23.90 -10.62
C ALA A 841 -45.91 23.75 -9.11
N ALA A 842 -46.94 23.80 -8.25
CA ALA A 842 -46.74 23.77 -6.79
C ALA A 842 -46.24 22.43 -6.21
N ALA A 843 -46.45 21.28 -6.88
CA ALA A 843 -45.88 20.00 -6.47
C ALA A 843 -44.43 19.79 -6.94
N ILE A 844 -43.90 20.70 -7.76
CA ILE A 844 -42.52 20.69 -8.26
C ILE A 844 -41.61 21.58 -7.38
N GLU A 845 -42.14 22.57 -6.64
CA GLU A 845 -41.34 23.49 -5.80
C GLU A 845 -41.61 23.38 -4.29
N GLY A 846 -42.58 22.57 -3.84
CA GLY A 846 -43.05 22.57 -2.45
C GLY A 846 -42.47 21.50 -1.52
N GLN A 847 -41.16 21.22 -1.55
CA GLN A 847 -40.38 20.61 -0.46
C GLN A 847 -38.89 20.92 -0.72
N GLU A 848 -38.44 22.13 -0.37
CA GLU A 848 -37.08 22.32 0.14
C GLU A 848 -36.96 21.70 1.54
#